data_AF-A0A3R9HC80-F1
#
_entry.id   AF-A0A3R9HC80-F1
#
_cell.length_a   1.000
_cell.length_b   1.000
_cell.length_c   1.000
_cell.angle_alpha   90.00
_cell.angle_beta   90.00
_cell.angle_gamma   90.00
#
_symmetry.space_group_name_H-M   'P 1'
#
loop_
_entity.id
_entity.type
_entity.pdbx_description
1 polymer ?
#
loop_
_entity_poly.entity_id
_entity_poly.type
_entity_poly.pdbx_seq_one_letter_code
_entity_poly.pdbx_strand_id
1 'polypeptide(L)'
;MKLHITNLYGMARESTATIAQNAVQKIASQLGFRELGIYFYHASAETVEERSRRLDGILASVSMGDVVIFQTPTWNGLEFEREFLSKLKLLNVKIIVFVHDVIPLMFKANEFLMQDYINLYNMADSIILPSEAMKDKLLQQGLNVKKIIFQRMWDHPHDLDLHEPIFKKEIYFAGNLSRFPELKTWEGTIPLTVFTNEEPFPLSNQVYIAGWKTDEEMLLELSKGGFGLVWSTHQNEDQNLDYYSMNLSYKLSTYLAAGIPVIIPSTLSNSAFIVEQGLGLVADSLEEVNVLVEQLSEETYIEMCRRVQYFSFLLSQGFFAKQFLLKAVFELGIQKGSEEQRLQLLTVTNSQDLEQIEYLVEQLPECDFSIAARTVMGPRLTDLAEKENVYLYPASDSEQIEKILDKADLYLDINYGGEVDGIFNGLLEKNIPCFAFYKTQNGERGQYLFSIKNVDAMVTAIRNYAETKQLPNKPFDFEVQTIDETLDYILEHQSSIARFGDGEAAIMLGQSINYQKYDPKLAEELKFIFNQESSPTLIIGLQEGLKNRFSFVPDALAFWRQYLEDYEEFYLDYCKNTWYGSTFISRPYIDFLDKSKAKSQFEKLKKLWEGRDILIVEGYTSRSGVGNDLFDGAKSIKRIICPSRHAYDKKNEIMEAIINHADGRLVLLMLGPTAKVLAYQLAIKGMQAIDIGHVDSEYEWMQMGAENKVLLHNKHTAEFNLDTEIELADDEAYLSQVVVDLSAE
;
A
#
# COMPACT_ATOMS: atom_id res chain seq x y z
N MET A 1 16.23 9.67 -30.78
CA MET A 1 14.84 10.17 -30.90
C MET A 1 14.83 11.61 -30.41
N LYS A 2 14.52 12.58 -31.28
CA LYS A 2 14.28 13.98 -30.88
C LYS A 2 12.77 14.20 -30.72
N LEU A 3 12.42 15.14 -29.87
CA LEU A 3 11.04 15.56 -29.65
C LEU A 3 10.83 16.91 -30.33
N HIS A 4 9.78 17.04 -31.12
CA HIS A 4 9.41 18.28 -31.79
C HIS A 4 7.96 18.65 -31.45
N ILE A 5 7.66 19.94 -31.44
CA ILE A 5 6.30 20.46 -31.27
C ILE A 5 6.06 21.61 -32.25
N THR A 6 4.91 21.63 -32.92
CA THR A 6 4.55 22.74 -33.81
C THR A 6 4.18 23.99 -33.04
N ASN A 7 4.39 25.18 -33.60
CA ASN A 7 4.04 26.42 -32.93
C ASN A 7 3.52 27.48 -33.91
N LEU A 8 2.34 28.04 -33.65
CA LEU A 8 1.70 29.02 -34.53
C LEU A 8 2.19 30.46 -34.30
N TYR A 9 2.37 31.22 -35.37
CA TYR A 9 2.72 32.65 -35.39
C TYR A 9 1.91 33.42 -36.43
N GLY A 10 1.96 34.75 -36.40
CA GLY A 10 1.44 35.60 -37.49
C GLY A 10 -0.05 35.98 -37.39
N MET A 11 -0.73 35.60 -36.31
CA MET A 11 -2.05 36.13 -35.97
C MET A 11 -1.96 37.46 -35.21
N ALA A 12 -3.10 38.12 -35.00
CA ALA A 12 -3.20 39.30 -34.13
C ALA A 12 -2.66 38.98 -32.71
N ARG A 13 -2.07 39.99 -32.05
CA ARG A 13 -1.40 39.84 -30.74
C ARG A 13 -2.35 39.30 -29.66
N GLU A 14 -3.61 39.65 -29.77
CA GLU A 14 -4.72 39.25 -28.90
C GLU A 14 -5.31 37.86 -29.24
N SER A 15 -4.75 37.12 -30.20
CA SER A 15 -5.25 35.78 -30.56
C SER A 15 -4.95 34.75 -29.48
N THR A 16 -6.00 34.30 -28.77
CA THR A 16 -5.90 33.24 -27.75
C THR A 16 -5.31 31.94 -28.33
N ALA A 17 -5.59 31.61 -29.60
CA ALA A 17 -5.05 30.41 -30.24
C ALA A 17 -3.52 30.45 -30.33
N THR A 18 -2.95 31.60 -30.72
CA THR A 18 -1.49 31.79 -30.79
C THR A 18 -0.88 31.85 -29.39
N ILE A 19 -1.50 32.56 -28.45
CA ILE A 19 -1.04 32.64 -27.06
C ILE A 19 -0.96 31.25 -26.43
N ALA A 20 -2.01 30.42 -26.57
CA ALA A 20 -2.06 29.08 -26.00
C ALA A 20 -1.00 28.14 -26.61
N GLN A 21 -0.82 28.13 -27.94
CA GLN A 21 0.20 27.30 -28.58
C GLN A 21 1.63 27.74 -28.18
N ASN A 22 1.88 29.05 -28.11
CA ASN A 22 3.17 29.59 -27.72
C ASN A 22 3.47 29.28 -26.24
N ALA A 23 2.47 29.33 -25.36
CA ALA A 23 2.63 28.97 -23.94
C ALA A 23 3.06 27.50 -23.79
N VAL A 24 2.36 26.57 -24.45
CA VAL A 24 2.70 25.14 -24.43
C VAL A 24 4.07 24.91 -25.04
N GLN A 25 4.41 25.56 -26.16
CA GLN A 25 5.72 25.41 -26.77
C GLN A 25 6.84 25.92 -25.85
N LYS A 26 6.65 27.06 -25.17
CA LYS A 26 7.59 27.59 -24.18
C LYS A 26 7.86 26.55 -23.09
N ILE A 27 6.82 25.93 -22.56
CA ILE A 27 6.94 24.84 -21.57
C ILE A 27 7.67 23.62 -22.16
N ALA A 28 7.29 23.19 -23.37
CA ALA A 28 7.92 22.07 -24.06
C ALA A 28 9.42 22.30 -24.31
N SER A 29 9.82 23.53 -24.60
CA SER A 29 11.24 23.90 -24.79
C SER A 29 12.06 23.68 -23.52
N GLN A 30 11.48 23.92 -22.33
CA GLN A 30 12.12 23.64 -21.04
C GLN A 30 12.33 22.12 -20.83
N LEU A 31 11.50 21.29 -21.46
CA LEU A 31 11.63 19.83 -21.49
C LEU A 31 12.52 19.31 -22.62
N GLY A 32 13.17 20.20 -23.38
CA GLY A 32 14.08 19.84 -24.48
C GLY A 32 13.41 19.57 -25.82
N PHE A 33 12.13 19.90 -26.00
CA PHE A 33 11.46 19.81 -27.29
C PHE A 33 11.97 20.89 -28.24
N ARG A 34 12.02 20.55 -29.54
CA ARG A 34 12.39 21.45 -30.62
C ARG A 34 11.15 22.02 -31.29
N GLU A 35 11.21 23.28 -31.65
CA GLU A 35 10.09 23.96 -32.26
C GLU A 35 10.02 23.71 -33.78
N LEU A 36 8.82 23.50 -34.30
CA LEU A 36 8.49 23.58 -35.72
C LEU A 36 7.55 24.77 -35.94
N GLY A 37 8.12 25.93 -36.26
CA GLY A 37 7.37 27.17 -36.43
C GLY A 37 6.45 27.14 -37.67
N ILE A 38 5.19 27.52 -37.49
CA ILE A 38 4.17 27.63 -38.53
C ILE A 38 3.63 29.06 -38.53
N TYR A 39 3.75 29.75 -39.66
CA TYR A 39 3.17 31.08 -39.82
C TYR A 39 1.73 30.98 -40.34
N PHE A 40 0.83 31.82 -39.83
CA PHE A 40 -0.55 31.98 -40.29
C PHE A 40 -0.59 32.91 -41.51
N TYR A 41 -1.16 32.45 -42.62
CA TYR A 41 -1.18 33.20 -43.88
C TYR A 41 -2.41 32.83 -44.71
N HIS A 42 -2.59 33.51 -45.83
CA HIS A 42 -3.68 33.26 -46.77
C HIS A 42 -3.42 32.00 -47.62
N ALA A 43 -3.48 30.82 -47.00
CA ALA A 43 -3.07 29.55 -47.56
C ALA A 43 -3.86 29.11 -48.81
N SER A 44 -5.08 29.59 -49.01
CA SER A 44 -5.91 29.26 -50.18
C SER A 44 -5.36 29.80 -51.51
N ALA A 45 -4.41 30.73 -51.47
CA ALA A 45 -3.73 31.26 -52.66
C ALA A 45 -2.44 30.48 -53.02
N GLU A 46 -2.00 29.55 -52.18
CA GLU A 46 -0.75 28.81 -52.38
C GLU A 46 -0.98 27.54 -53.21
N THR A 47 -0.12 27.29 -54.19
CA THR A 47 -0.16 26.05 -54.98
C THR A 47 0.30 24.85 -54.15
N VAL A 48 -0.05 23.63 -54.59
CA VAL A 48 0.37 22.39 -53.91
C VAL A 48 1.89 22.28 -53.87
N GLU A 49 2.59 22.64 -54.95
CA GLU A 49 4.05 22.60 -55.02
C GLU A 49 4.72 23.61 -54.07
N GLU A 50 4.17 24.83 -53.95
CA GLU A 50 4.69 25.85 -53.03
C GLU A 50 4.49 25.44 -51.57
N ARG A 51 3.29 24.93 -51.24
CA ARG A 51 2.99 24.42 -49.91
C ARG A 51 3.92 23.26 -49.54
N SER A 52 4.12 22.31 -50.44
CA SER A 52 5.02 21.18 -50.24
C SER A 52 6.46 21.62 -49.91
N ARG A 53 7.01 22.60 -50.65
CA ARG A 53 8.35 23.16 -50.38
C ARG A 53 8.42 23.92 -49.06
N ARG A 54 7.36 24.67 -48.70
CA ARG A 54 7.28 25.34 -47.39
C ARG A 54 7.34 24.32 -46.27
N LEU A 55 6.54 23.26 -46.37
CA LEU A 55 6.52 22.18 -45.39
C LEU A 55 7.85 21.44 -45.30
N ASP A 56 8.58 21.25 -46.40
CA ASP A 56 9.95 20.71 -46.38
C ASP A 56 10.90 21.60 -45.58
N GLY A 57 10.75 22.93 -45.68
CA GLY A 57 11.50 23.89 -44.87
C GLY A 57 11.17 23.79 -43.38
N ILE A 58 9.88 23.69 -43.03
CA ILE A 58 9.43 23.53 -41.64
C ILE A 58 9.93 22.21 -41.04
N LEU A 59 9.93 21.13 -41.83
CA LEU A 59 10.31 19.78 -41.40
C LEU A 59 11.82 19.49 -41.53
N ALA A 60 12.64 20.46 -41.93
CA ALA A 60 14.05 20.25 -42.23
C ALA A 60 14.88 19.65 -41.07
N SER A 61 14.46 19.88 -39.82
CA SER A 61 15.11 19.33 -38.62
C SER A 61 14.61 17.97 -38.16
N VAL A 62 13.52 17.47 -38.78
CA VAL A 62 12.83 16.23 -38.39
C VAL A 62 13.51 15.03 -39.05
N SER A 63 13.79 13.99 -38.27
CA SER A 63 14.46 12.77 -38.73
C SER A 63 13.58 11.55 -38.48
N MET A 64 13.84 10.46 -39.22
CA MET A 64 13.17 9.18 -39.00
C MET A 64 13.25 8.74 -37.54
N GLY A 65 12.13 8.29 -36.98
CA GLY A 65 12.04 7.85 -35.57
C GLY A 65 11.98 8.97 -34.54
N ASP A 66 11.91 10.24 -34.94
CA ASP A 66 11.57 11.34 -34.04
C ASP A 66 10.08 11.29 -33.62
N VAL A 67 9.73 12.06 -32.59
CA VAL A 67 8.33 12.30 -32.18
C VAL A 67 7.96 13.73 -32.51
N VAL A 68 6.79 13.94 -33.12
CA VAL A 68 6.26 15.25 -33.46
C VAL A 68 4.89 15.44 -32.82
N ILE A 69 4.76 16.45 -31.96
CA ILE A 69 3.50 16.93 -31.41
C ILE A 69 2.95 18.02 -32.34
N PHE A 70 1.81 17.73 -32.96
CA PHE A 70 1.10 18.64 -33.85
C PHE A 70 -0.03 19.35 -33.08
N GLN A 71 0.20 20.61 -32.71
CA GLN A 71 -0.81 21.49 -32.12
C GLN A 71 -1.82 21.90 -33.23
N THR A 72 -3.06 21.40 -33.13
CA THR A 72 -4.11 21.59 -34.14
C THR A 72 -5.28 22.42 -33.57
N PRO A 73 -5.88 23.34 -34.34
CA PRO A 73 -5.60 23.64 -35.74
C PRO A 73 -4.44 24.64 -35.93
N THR A 74 -3.87 24.62 -37.13
CA THR A 74 -2.90 25.63 -37.61
C THR A 74 -3.59 26.90 -38.11
N TRP A 75 -4.91 26.83 -38.33
CA TRP A 75 -5.73 27.87 -38.96
C TRP A 75 -5.39 28.17 -40.42
N ASN A 76 -4.46 27.44 -41.05
CA ASN A 76 -4.14 27.56 -42.47
C ASN A 76 -5.03 26.69 -43.39
N GLY A 77 -6.10 26.09 -42.84
CA GLY A 77 -7.04 25.26 -43.59
C GLY A 77 -6.68 23.77 -43.62
N LEU A 78 -7.68 22.95 -43.96
CA LEU A 78 -7.63 21.49 -43.88
C LEU A 78 -6.52 20.88 -44.77
N GLU A 79 -6.29 21.46 -45.94
CA GLU A 79 -5.30 20.99 -46.90
C GLU A 79 -3.87 21.13 -46.35
N PHE A 80 -3.61 22.20 -45.60
CA PHE A 80 -2.31 22.41 -44.95
C PHE A 80 -2.04 21.32 -43.90
N GLU A 81 -3.02 21.06 -43.03
CA GLU A 81 -2.90 20.05 -41.96
C GLU A 81 -2.75 18.64 -42.54
N ARG A 82 -3.52 18.32 -43.58
CA ARG A 82 -3.45 17.03 -44.28
C ARG A 82 -2.08 16.80 -44.88
N GLU A 83 -1.52 17.79 -45.57
CA GLU A 83 -0.22 17.65 -46.21
C GLU A 83 0.92 17.60 -45.19
N PHE A 84 0.83 18.38 -44.11
CA PHE A 84 1.77 18.33 -42.99
C PHE A 84 1.84 16.94 -42.35
N LEU A 85 0.70 16.39 -41.93
CA LEU A 85 0.63 15.06 -41.34
C LEU A 85 1.05 13.95 -42.33
N SER A 86 0.74 14.11 -43.62
CA SER A 86 1.15 13.16 -44.67
C SER A 86 2.67 13.13 -44.83
N LYS A 87 3.34 14.30 -44.82
CA LYS A 87 4.81 14.37 -44.86
C LYS A 87 5.44 13.76 -43.61
N LEU A 88 4.86 13.99 -42.43
CA LEU A 88 5.32 13.32 -41.20
C LEU A 88 5.22 11.80 -41.31
N LYS A 89 4.12 11.25 -41.83
CA LYS A 89 3.98 9.80 -42.08
C LYS A 89 5.06 9.27 -43.03
N LEU A 90 5.38 10.00 -44.10
CA LEU A 90 6.44 9.63 -45.05
C LEU A 90 7.83 9.60 -44.39
N LEU A 91 8.09 10.50 -43.42
CA LEU A 91 9.33 10.51 -42.63
C LEU A 91 9.40 9.40 -41.58
N ASN A 92 8.33 8.61 -41.41
CA ASN A 92 8.22 7.52 -40.42
C ASN A 92 8.55 7.99 -39.00
N VAL A 93 7.96 9.13 -38.61
CA VAL A 93 7.98 9.63 -37.23
C VAL A 93 6.78 9.14 -36.44
N LYS A 94 6.83 9.28 -35.12
CA LYS A 94 5.65 9.14 -34.25
C LYS A 94 4.90 10.47 -34.17
N ILE A 95 3.59 10.42 -34.39
CA ILE A 95 2.75 11.62 -34.47
C ILE A 95 1.84 11.67 -33.25
N ILE A 96 1.94 12.74 -32.48
CA ILE A 96 0.95 13.09 -31.45
C ILE A 96 0.13 14.25 -31.99
N VAL A 97 -1.20 14.12 -32.04
CA VAL A 97 -2.07 15.26 -32.34
C VAL A 97 -2.50 15.88 -31.01
N PHE A 98 -2.26 17.18 -30.82
CA PHE A 98 -2.74 17.93 -29.67
C PHE A 98 -3.84 18.88 -30.09
N VAL A 99 -5.08 18.55 -29.73
CA VAL A 99 -6.28 19.29 -30.13
C VAL A 99 -6.52 20.48 -29.18
N HIS A 100 -6.28 21.69 -29.70
CA HIS A 100 -6.69 22.94 -29.06
C HIS A 100 -8.14 23.26 -29.37
N ASP A 101 -8.51 23.13 -30.65
CA ASP A 101 -9.84 23.41 -31.15
C ASP A 101 -10.29 22.38 -32.19
N VAL A 102 -11.61 22.21 -32.35
CA VAL A 102 -12.21 21.33 -33.37
C VAL A 102 -13.16 22.18 -34.22
N ILE A 103 -12.65 22.73 -35.32
CA ILE A 103 -13.37 23.69 -36.19
C ILE A 103 -14.79 23.21 -36.56
N PRO A 104 -15.02 21.94 -36.97
CA PRO A 104 -16.38 21.45 -37.28
C PRO A 104 -17.34 21.40 -36.09
N LEU A 105 -16.81 21.33 -34.85
CA LEU A 105 -17.63 21.42 -33.65
C LEU A 105 -17.84 22.87 -33.20
N MET A 106 -16.93 23.80 -33.50
CA MET A 106 -17.05 25.21 -33.13
C MET A 106 -18.16 25.94 -33.90
N PHE A 107 -18.23 25.71 -35.21
CA PHE A 107 -19.11 26.44 -36.12
C PHE A 107 -20.02 25.47 -36.87
N LYS A 108 -21.35 25.68 -36.79
CA LYS A 108 -22.33 24.81 -37.45
C LYS A 108 -22.14 24.75 -38.96
N ALA A 109 -21.75 25.88 -39.57
CA ALA A 109 -21.45 25.96 -40.99
C ALA A 109 -20.31 25.02 -41.43
N ASN A 110 -19.44 24.58 -40.52
CA ASN A 110 -18.30 23.72 -40.78
C ASN A 110 -18.54 22.25 -40.40
N GLU A 111 -19.76 21.88 -39.97
CA GLU A 111 -20.08 20.51 -39.55
C GLU A 111 -19.82 19.48 -40.67
N PHE A 112 -19.98 19.88 -41.94
CA PHE A 112 -19.68 19.02 -43.09
C PHE A 112 -18.21 18.55 -43.16
N LEU A 113 -17.28 19.27 -42.50
CA LEU A 113 -15.87 18.91 -42.42
C LEU A 113 -15.55 17.89 -41.31
N MET A 114 -16.54 17.47 -40.51
CA MET A 114 -16.30 16.60 -39.34
C MET A 114 -15.50 15.35 -39.70
N GLN A 115 -15.92 14.63 -40.75
CA GLN A 115 -15.28 13.38 -41.14
C GLN A 115 -13.85 13.60 -41.64
N ASP A 116 -13.57 14.74 -42.26
CA ASP A 116 -12.22 15.09 -42.69
C ASP A 116 -11.28 15.32 -41.50
N TYR A 117 -11.75 16.01 -40.46
CA TYR A 117 -10.98 16.18 -39.22
C TYR A 117 -10.76 14.86 -38.48
N ILE A 118 -11.77 13.99 -38.42
CA ILE A 118 -11.62 12.65 -37.84
C ILE A 118 -10.57 11.84 -38.62
N ASN A 119 -10.58 11.91 -39.95
CA ASN A 119 -9.58 11.24 -40.77
C ASN A 119 -8.17 11.80 -40.53
N LEU A 120 -8.03 13.12 -40.32
CA LEU A 120 -6.76 13.72 -39.91
C LEU A 120 -6.29 13.22 -38.54
N TYR A 121 -7.18 13.21 -37.55
CA TYR A 121 -6.86 12.76 -36.19
C TYR A 121 -6.47 11.28 -36.16
N ASN A 122 -7.10 10.44 -36.98
CA ASN A 122 -6.76 9.02 -37.13
C ASN A 122 -5.40 8.78 -37.79
N MET A 123 -4.71 9.82 -38.28
CA MET A 123 -3.30 9.70 -38.68
C MET A 123 -2.35 9.68 -37.48
N ALA A 124 -2.80 10.03 -36.28
CA ALA A 124 -1.96 10.09 -35.08
C ALA A 124 -1.65 8.70 -34.50
N ASP A 125 -0.49 8.55 -33.87
CA ASP A 125 -0.17 7.41 -33.00
C ASP A 125 -0.76 7.59 -31.58
N SER A 126 -0.92 8.84 -31.13
CA SER A 126 -1.58 9.24 -29.88
C SER A 126 -2.24 10.61 -30.04
N ILE A 127 -3.25 10.91 -29.23
CA ILE A 127 -3.98 12.18 -29.28
C ILE A 127 -4.16 12.79 -27.88
N ILE A 128 -3.89 14.08 -27.75
CA ILE A 128 -4.15 14.87 -26.55
C ILE A 128 -5.44 15.67 -26.79
N LEU A 129 -6.43 15.47 -25.92
CA LEU A 129 -7.75 16.08 -25.97
C LEU A 129 -8.02 16.95 -24.73
N PRO A 130 -8.88 17.98 -24.82
CA PRO A 130 -9.19 18.85 -23.69
C PRO A 130 -9.88 18.11 -22.53
N SER A 131 -10.88 17.26 -22.83
CA SER A 131 -11.75 16.62 -21.83
C SER A 131 -12.27 15.24 -22.27
N GLU A 132 -12.86 14.50 -21.32
CA GLU A 132 -13.55 13.23 -21.59
C GLU A 132 -14.77 13.42 -22.50
N ALA A 133 -15.54 14.49 -22.31
CA ALA A 133 -16.68 14.82 -23.16
C ALA A 133 -16.25 15.02 -24.64
N MET A 134 -15.08 15.64 -24.87
CA MET A 134 -14.51 15.76 -26.22
C MET A 134 -14.16 14.40 -26.80
N LYS A 135 -13.55 13.51 -26.00
CA LYS A 135 -13.24 12.14 -26.42
C LYS A 135 -14.51 11.43 -26.87
N ASP A 136 -15.55 11.43 -26.06
CA ASP A 136 -16.78 10.69 -26.35
C ASP A 136 -17.44 11.21 -27.63
N LYS A 137 -17.47 12.53 -27.82
CA LYS A 137 -17.96 13.14 -29.05
C LYS A 137 -17.15 12.67 -30.26
N LEU A 138 -15.82 12.71 -30.21
CA LEU A 138 -14.96 12.32 -31.34
C LEU A 138 -15.01 10.81 -31.62
N LEU A 139 -15.14 9.96 -30.60
CA LEU A 139 -15.33 8.51 -30.76
C LEU A 139 -16.65 8.21 -31.50
N GLN A 140 -17.73 8.91 -31.15
CA GLN A 140 -19.01 8.80 -31.87
C GLN A 140 -18.91 9.21 -33.33
N GLN A 141 -17.99 10.12 -33.67
CA GLN A 141 -17.71 10.55 -35.05
C GLN A 141 -16.68 9.67 -35.78
N GLY A 142 -16.15 8.61 -35.14
CA GLY A 142 -15.25 7.63 -35.76
C GLY A 142 -13.75 7.81 -35.48
N LEU A 143 -13.38 8.54 -34.43
CA LEU A 143 -12.00 8.52 -33.91
C LEU A 143 -11.62 7.10 -33.48
N ASN A 144 -10.47 6.59 -33.94
CA ASN A 144 -10.00 5.23 -33.67
C ASN A 144 -8.61 5.17 -33.02
N VAL A 145 -8.03 6.33 -32.69
CA VAL A 145 -6.75 6.44 -31.98
C VAL A 145 -6.91 5.85 -30.58
N LYS A 146 -6.11 4.81 -30.27
CA LYS A 146 -6.23 4.06 -29.01
C LYS A 146 -5.66 4.80 -27.79
N LYS A 147 -4.60 5.58 -28.00
CA LYS A 147 -3.89 6.31 -26.95
C LYS A 147 -4.44 7.72 -26.87
N ILE A 148 -5.19 8.00 -25.81
CA ILE A 148 -5.87 9.28 -25.60
C ILE A 148 -5.42 9.83 -24.24
N ILE A 149 -4.93 11.06 -24.26
CA ILE A 149 -4.42 11.80 -23.10
C ILE A 149 -5.28 13.05 -22.91
N PHE A 150 -5.48 13.46 -21.66
CA PHE A 150 -6.28 14.64 -21.35
C PHE A 150 -5.43 15.80 -20.87
N GLN A 151 -5.68 16.98 -21.43
CA GLN A 151 -5.06 18.24 -21.04
C GLN A 151 -5.52 18.71 -19.65
N ARG A 152 -6.83 18.60 -19.36
CA ARG A 152 -7.51 19.00 -18.11
C ARG A 152 -7.53 20.50 -17.79
N MET A 153 -6.43 21.22 -17.97
CA MET A 153 -6.32 22.66 -17.67
C MET A 153 -5.33 23.34 -18.63
N TRP A 154 -5.55 24.62 -18.93
CA TRP A 154 -4.53 25.46 -19.53
C TRP A 154 -3.54 25.92 -18.46
N ASP A 155 -2.24 25.85 -18.73
CA ASP A 155 -1.25 26.57 -17.93
C ASP A 155 -1.13 28.01 -18.40
N HIS A 156 -0.60 28.87 -17.53
CA HIS A 156 -0.38 30.28 -17.82
C HIS A 156 1.01 30.70 -17.30
N PRO A 157 2.11 30.38 -18.02
CA PRO A 157 3.46 30.53 -17.48
C PRO A 157 3.92 31.98 -17.30
N HIS A 158 4.29 32.35 -16.08
CA HIS A 158 4.86 33.66 -15.73
C HIS A 158 5.83 33.55 -14.54
N ASP A 159 6.67 34.56 -14.36
CA ASP A 159 7.61 34.72 -13.23
C ASP A 159 7.37 36.03 -12.45
N LEU A 160 6.19 36.63 -12.65
CA LEU A 160 5.77 37.86 -11.98
C LEU A 160 5.57 37.67 -10.47
N ASP A 161 6.01 38.67 -9.70
CA ASP A 161 5.68 38.82 -8.29
C ASP A 161 4.31 39.51 -8.17
N LEU A 162 3.28 38.72 -7.86
CA LEU A 162 1.88 39.16 -7.83
C LEU A 162 1.48 39.69 -6.45
N HIS A 163 0.43 40.50 -6.40
CA HIS A 163 -0.12 40.99 -5.14
C HIS A 163 -0.82 39.87 -4.36
N GLU A 164 -0.91 40.01 -3.04
CA GLU A 164 -1.82 39.18 -2.24
C GLU A 164 -3.28 39.66 -2.43
N PRO A 165 -4.19 38.78 -2.89
CA PRO A 165 -5.58 39.15 -3.12
C PRO A 165 -6.28 39.63 -1.83
N ILE A 166 -6.85 40.82 -1.88
CA ILE A 166 -7.74 41.32 -0.82
C ILE A 166 -9.21 41.06 -1.20
N PHE A 167 -10.09 40.91 -0.20
CA PHE A 167 -11.50 40.69 -0.49
C PHE A 167 -12.12 41.93 -1.14
N LYS A 168 -12.44 41.80 -2.43
CA LYS A 168 -13.21 42.80 -3.19
C LYS A 168 -14.46 42.15 -3.76
N LYS A 169 -15.60 42.79 -3.52
CA LYS A 169 -16.84 42.46 -4.21
C LYS A 169 -16.84 43.12 -5.58
N GLU A 170 -16.06 42.56 -6.48
CA GLU A 170 -15.90 43.00 -7.87
C GLU A 170 -15.71 41.78 -8.76
N ILE A 171 -16.29 41.82 -9.95
CA ILE A 171 -16.22 40.74 -10.93
C ILE A 171 -15.43 41.23 -12.14
N TYR A 172 -14.49 40.41 -12.60
CA TYR A 172 -13.65 40.68 -13.76
C TYR A 172 -14.03 39.80 -14.94
N PHE A 173 -14.07 40.39 -16.13
CA PHE A 173 -14.31 39.67 -17.38
C PHE A 173 -13.30 40.07 -18.46
N ALA A 174 -12.46 39.13 -18.87
CA ALA A 174 -11.57 39.30 -20.02
C ALA A 174 -12.28 38.86 -21.30
N GLY A 175 -12.65 39.79 -22.18
CA GLY A 175 -13.24 39.45 -23.49
C GLY A 175 -14.12 40.53 -24.10
N ASN A 176 -14.34 40.37 -25.40
CA ASN A 176 -15.13 41.27 -26.23
C ASN A 176 -16.64 41.14 -25.96
N LEU A 177 -17.29 42.23 -25.55
CA LEU A 177 -18.71 42.26 -25.20
C LEU A 177 -19.62 42.04 -26.41
N SER A 178 -19.17 42.31 -27.64
CA SER A 178 -19.91 41.91 -28.85
C SER A 178 -20.26 40.42 -28.88
N ARG A 179 -19.39 39.56 -28.31
CA ARG A 179 -19.65 38.12 -28.20
C ARG A 179 -20.61 37.82 -27.06
N PHE A 180 -20.59 38.59 -25.97
CA PHE A 180 -21.34 38.35 -24.74
C PHE A 180 -22.34 39.50 -24.48
N PRO A 181 -23.40 39.61 -25.30
CA PRO A 181 -24.33 40.74 -25.23
C PRO A 181 -25.04 40.84 -23.87
N GLU A 182 -25.25 39.72 -23.18
CA GLU A 182 -25.94 39.69 -21.88
C GLU A 182 -25.16 40.46 -20.79
N LEU A 183 -23.83 40.54 -20.91
CA LEU A 183 -22.98 41.30 -19.97
C LEU A 183 -23.09 42.82 -20.16
N LYS A 184 -23.58 43.31 -21.31
CA LYS A 184 -23.76 44.75 -21.57
C LYS A 184 -24.87 45.35 -20.70
N THR A 185 -25.87 44.53 -20.39
CA THR A 185 -27.05 44.89 -19.60
C THR A 185 -26.94 44.37 -18.16
N TRP A 186 -25.74 44.27 -17.60
CA TRP A 186 -25.55 43.84 -16.22
C TRP A 186 -26.32 44.77 -15.25
N GLU A 187 -27.32 44.23 -14.56
CA GLU A 187 -28.16 44.95 -13.59
C GLU A 187 -27.80 44.65 -12.12
N GLY A 188 -26.71 43.92 -11.89
CA GLY A 188 -26.26 43.53 -10.55
C GLY A 188 -25.78 44.71 -9.69
N THR A 189 -25.79 44.52 -8.36
CA THR A 189 -25.24 45.47 -7.39
C THR A 189 -23.72 45.44 -7.35
N ILE A 190 -23.10 44.33 -7.78
CA ILE A 190 -21.65 44.13 -7.81
C ILE A 190 -21.06 44.73 -9.10
N PRO A 191 -19.97 45.53 -9.03
CA PRO A 191 -19.26 46.04 -10.21
C PRO A 191 -18.73 44.93 -11.12
N LEU A 192 -18.93 45.11 -12.44
CA LEU A 192 -18.36 44.26 -13.49
C LEU A 192 -17.30 45.05 -14.26
N THR A 193 -16.03 44.68 -14.11
CA THR A 193 -14.90 45.28 -14.82
C THR A 193 -14.51 44.42 -16.02
N VAL A 194 -14.55 45.02 -17.21
CA VAL A 194 -14.36 44.33 -18.48
C VAL A 194 -13.07 44.79 -19.16
N PHE A 195 -12.22 43.83 -19.50
CA PHE A 195 -11.00 44.04 -20.28
C PHE A 195 -11.27 43.72 -21.75
N THR A 196 -11.37 44.76 -22.58
CA THR A 196 -11.73 44.67 -24.01
C THR A 196 -11.06 45.77 -24.82
N ASN A 197 -10.85 45.50 -26.12
CA ASN A 197 -10.39 46.46 -27.13
C ASN A 197 -11.53 47.15 -27.87
N GLU A 198 -12.79 46.81 -27.57
CA GLU A 198 -13.95 47.37 -28.26
C GLU A 198 -14.24 48.82 -27.82
N GLU A 199 -14.69 49.63 -28.78
CA GLU A 199 -15.13 50.99 -28.49
C GLU A 199 -16.31 51.00 -27.50
N PRO A 200 -16.41 52.03 -26.63
CA PRO A 200 -17.41 52.07 -25.58
C PRO A 200 -18.84 52.09 -26.17
N PHE A 201 -19.64 51.09 -25.78
CA PHE A 201 -21.08 51.03 -26.03
C PHE A 201 -21.85 51.77 -24.91
N PRO A 202 -23.14 52.09 -25.07
CA PRO A 202 -23.96 52.45 -23.90
C PRO A 202 -24.01 51.26 -22.93
N LEU A 203 -23.48 51.46 -21.73
CA LEU A 203 -23.36 50.45 -20.68
C LEU A 203 -24.23 50.81 -19.48
N SER A 204 -24.58 49.83 -18.66
CA SER A 204 -25.18 50.10 -17.35
C SER A 204 -24.17 50.79 -16.41
N ASN A 205 -24.66 51.43 -15.34
CA ASN A 205 -23.81 52.15 -14.38
C ASN A 205 -22.81 51.25 -13.62
N GLN A 206 -22.93 49.93 -13.73
CA GLN A 206 -22.12 48.96 -12.99
C GLN A 206 -21.11 48.23 -13.88
N VAL A 207 -21.04 48.54 -15.18
CA VAL A 207 -20.05 47.97 -16.10
C VAL A 207 -18.95 48.98 -16.38
N TYR A 208 -17.70 48.60 -16.09
CA TYR A 208 -16.53 49.45 -16.22
C TYR A 208 -15.58 48.87 -17.28
N ILE A 209 -15.25 49.66 -18.31
CA ILE A 209 -14.26 49.24 -19.32
C ILE A 209 -12.86 49.63 -18.85
N ALA A 210 -12.03 48.64 -18.57
CA ALA A 210 -10.64 48.82 -18.15
C ALA A 210 -9.64 48.83 -19.32
N GLY A 211 -10.13 48.74 -20.56
CA GLY A 211 -9.34 48.63 -21.78
C GLY A 211 -8.62 47.29 -21.90
N TRP A 212 -7.88 47.10 -22.99
CA TRP A 212 -7.01 45.95 -23.15
C TRP A 212 -5.72 46.12 -22.36
N LYS A 213 -5.25 45.00 -21.83
CA LYS A 213 -4.02 44.90 -21.06
C LYS A 213 -3.13 43.85 -21.68
N THR A 214 -1.83 44.07 -21.61
CA THR A 214 -0.87 42.98 -21.79
C THR A 214 -1.09 41.91 -20.73
N ASP A 215 -0.55 40.71 -20.98
CA ASP A 215 -0.68 39.59 -20.05
C ASP A 215 -0.15 39.93 -18.64
N GLU A 216 1.00 40.59 -18.57
CA GLU A 216 1.62 41.02 -17.31
C GLU A 216 0.77 42.05 -16.56
N GLU A 217 0.27 43.07 -17.26
CA GLU A 217 -0.62 44.08 -16.69
C GLU A 217 -1.95 43.47 -16.22
N MET A 218 -2.45 42.46 -16.94
CA MET A 218 -3.67 41.74 -16.59
C MET A 218 -3.48 40.96 -15.28
N LEU A 219 -2.43 40.15 -15.18
CA LEU A 219 -2.14 39.36 -13.97
C LEU A 219 -1.90 40.26 -12.76
N LEU A 220 -1.13 41.35 -12.92
CA LEU A 220 -0.90 42.33 -11.85
C LEU A 220 -2.20 43.02 -11.41
N GLU A 221 -3.09 43.38 -12.33
CA GLU A 221 -4.36 44.01 -11.96
C GLU A 221 -5.28 43.03 -11.23
N LEU A 222 -5.45 41.82 -11.76
CA LEU A 222 -6.32 40.79 -11.21
C LEU A 222 -5.84 40.31 -9.83
N SER A 223 -4.53 40.21 -9.62
CA SER A 223 -3.95 39.75 -8.34
C SER A 223 -4.29 40.61 -7.13
N LYS A 224 -4.81 41.82 -7.36
CA LYS A 224 -5.28 42.72 -6.28
C LYS A 224 -6.58 42.24 -5.62
N GLY A 225 -7.21 41.16 -6.11
CA GLY A 225 -8.43 40.58 -5.54
C GLY A 225 -9.71 40.98 -6.27
N GLY A 226 -10.77 40.21 -6.05
CA GLY A 226 -12.01 40.14 -6.85
C GLY A 226 -12.27 38.70 -7.35
N PHE A 227 -13.18 38.55 -8.31
CA PHE A 227 -13.54 37.25 -8.92
C PHE A 227 -13.38 37.26 -10.43
N GLY A 228 -12.83 36.19 -10.99
CA GLY A 228 -12.76 35.99 -12.44
C GLY A 228 -14.02 35.32 -13.00
N LEU A 229 -14.76 36.00 -13.87
CA LEU A 229 -15.93 35.42 -14.54
C LEU A 229 -15.51 34.69 -15.82
N VAL A 230 -15.78 33.39 -15.88
CA VAL A 230 -15.74 32.60 -17.12
C VAL A 230 -17.18 32.36 -17.54
N TRP A 231 -17.56 32.87 -18.71
CA TRP A 231 -18.93 32.79 -19.19
C TRP A 231 -18.97 32.31 -20.65
N SER A 232 -20.10 31.70 -21.02
CA SER A 232 -20.44 31.30 -22.40
C SER A 232 -21.70 32.04 -22.85
N THR A 233 -21.84 32.23 -24.17
CA THR A 233 -22.95 32.98 -24.77
C THR A 233 -24.06 32.01 -25.15
N HIS A 234 -25.33 32.33 -24.95
CA HIS A 234 -26.44 31.50 -25.45
C HIS A 234 -27.03 32.00 -26.79
N GLN A 235 -26.54 33.14 -27.30
CA GLN A 235 -27.24 33.92 -28.33
C GLN A 235 -26.56 33.95 -29.72
N ASN A 236 -25.41 33.30 -29.91
CA ASN A 236 -24.76 33.28 -31.22
C ASN A 236 -25.19 32.02 -32.00
N GLU A 237 -26.20 32.15 -32.87
CA GLU A 237 -26.83 31.02 -33.59
C GLU A 237 -25.84 30.19 -34.43
N ASP A 238 -24.74 30.81 -34.88
CA ASP A 238 -23.70 30.17 -35.71
C ASP A 238 -22.73 29.28 -34.92
N GLN A 239 -22.61 29.49 -33.60
CA GLN A 239 -21.74 28.70 -32.72
C GLN A 239 -22.47 27.49 -32.14
N ASN A 240 -21.73 26.40 -31.94
CA ASN A 240 -22.25 25.25 -31.21
C ASN A 240 -22.08 25.49 -29.70
N LEU A 241 -23.20 25.64 -29.00
CA LEU A 241 -23.22 25.91 -27.56
C LEU A 241 -22.60 24.77 -26.76
N ASP A 242 -22.82 23.53 -27.20
CA ASP A 242 -22.29 22.31 -26.56
C ASP A 242 -20.77 22.20 -26.70
N TYR A 243 -20.13 23.03 -27.52
CA TYR A 243 -18.68 22.96 -27.72
C TYR A 243 -17.91 23.37 -26.46
N TYR A 244 -18.40 24.37 -25.71
CA TYR A 244 -17.72 24.87 -24.52
C TYR A 244 -17.77 23.89 -23.34
N SER A 245 -18.74 22.97 -23.31
CA SER A 245 -18.76 21.89 -22.33
C SER A 245 -17.76 20.76 -22.64
N MET A 246 -17.18 20.77 -23.85
CA MET A 246 -16.18 19.81 -24.28
C MET A 246 -14.77 20.40 -24.29
N ASN A 247 -14.61 21.72 -24.47
CA ASN A 247 -13.30 22.38 -24.52
C ASN A 247 -12.89 23.02 -23.17
N LEU A 248 -11.66 23.53 -23.08
CA LEU A 248 -11.11 24.22 -21.91
C LEU A 248 -10.99 25.72 -22.16
N SER A 249 -11.41 26.53 -21.17
CA SER A 249 -11.30 27.98 -21.23
C SER A 249 -9.91 28.45 -20.83
N TYR A 250 -9.22 29.18 -21.72
CA TYR A 250 -7.93 29.80 -21.39
C TYR A 250 -8.08 30.87 -20.29
N LYS A 251 -9.21 31.62 -20.27
CA LYS A 251 -9.47 32.68 -19.27
C LYS A 251 -9.48 32.16 -17.84
N LEU A 252 -9.96 30.93 -17.66
CA LEU A 252 -9.96 30.26 -16.36
C LEU A 252 -8.54 30.19 -15.80
N SER A 253 -7.58 29.78 -16.63
CA SER A 253 -6.17 29.72 -16.23
C SER A 253 -5.59 31.09 -15.92
N THR A 254 -5.99 32.15 -16.63
CA THR A 254 -5.53 33.52 -16.38
C THR A 254 -5.97 34.01 -14.99
N TYR A 255 -7.22 33.79 -14.59
CA TYR A 255 -7.71 34.22 -13.28
C TYR A 255 -7.08 33.42 -12.14
N LEU A 256 -6.98 32.10 -12.29
CA LEU A 256 -6.35 31.24 -11.28
C LEU A 256 -4.85 31.53 -11.16
N ALA A 257 -4.15 31.76 -12.27
CA ALA A 257 -2.76 32.18 -12.27
C ALA A 257 -2.57 33.55 -11.58
N ALA A 258 -3.52 34.47 -11.75
CA ALA A 258 -3.52 35.73 -11.03
C ALA A 258 -3.80 35.61 -9.51
N GLY A 259 -4.16 34.41 -9.01
CA GLY A 259 -4.37 34.18 -7.60
C GLY A 259 -5.81 34.41 -7.12
N ILE A 260 -6.76 34.70 -8.01
CA ILE A 260 -8.15 35.00 -7.64
C ILE A 260 -9.12 33.85 -7.94
N PRO A 261 -10.16 33.65 -7.11
CA PRO A 261 -11.18 32.65 -7.37
C PRO A 261 -12.03 32.99 -8.59
N VAL A 262 -12.66 31.97 -9.15
CA VAL A 262 -13.47 32.10 -10.37
C VAL A 262 -14.95 31.84 -10.14
N ILE A 263 -15.78 32.34 -11.05
CA ILE A 263 -17.19 31.97 -11.15
C ILE A 263 -17.41 31.44 -12.56
N ILE A 264 -17.94 30.21 -12.66
CA ILE A 264 -18.05 29.47 -13.92
C ILE A 264 -19.45 28.84 -14.07
N PRO A 265 -19.92 28.56 -15.30
CA PRO A 265 -21.14 27.80 -15.50
C PRO A 265 -20.96 26.32 -15.14
N SER A 266 -22.04 25.65 -14.72
CA SER A 266 -22.03 24.22 -14.36
C SER A 266 -21.67 23.33 -15.56
N THR A 267 -21.95 23.83 -16.76
CA THR A 267 -21.70 23.16 -18.05
C THR A 267 -20.24 23.14 -18.47
N LEU A 268 -19.34 23.90 -17.82
CA LEU A 268 -17.93 23.92 -18.20
C LEU A 268 -17.28 22.55 -17.92
N SER A 269 -16.42 22.08 -18.84
CA SER A 269 -15.84 20.73 -18.80
C SER A 269 -15.07 20.38 -17.52
N ASN A 270 -14.62 21.37 -16.76
CA ASN A 270 -13.89 21.22 -15.51
C ASN A 270 -14.62 21.83 -14.29
N SER A 271 -15.94 21.98 -14.36
CA SER A 271 -16.74 22.58 -13.27
C SER A 271 -16.64 21.81 -11.95
N ALA A 272 -16.76 20.49 -12.00
CA ALA A 272 -16.60 19.62 -10.83
C ALA A 272 -15.23 19.81 -10.17
N PHE A 273 -14.16 19.87 -10.97
CA PHE A 273 -12.81 20.07 -10.49
C PHE A 273 -12.64 21.41 -9.76
N ILE A 274 -13.19 22.50 -10.31
CA ILE A 274 -13.11 23.84 -9.69
C ILE A 274 -13.82 23.86 -8.32
N VAL A 275 -14.98 23.21 -8.20
CA VAL A 275 -15.75 23.16 -6.95
C VAL A 275 -15.08 22.26 -5.91
N GLU A 276 -14.68 21.05 -6.30
CA GLU A 276 -14.05 20.06 -5.41
C GLU A 276 -12.74 20.59 -4.81
N GLN A 277 -11.95 21.31 -5.61
CA GLN A 277 -10.71 21.93 -5.17
C GLN A 277 -10.91 23.28 -4.45
N GLY A 278 -12.15 23.79 -4.41
CA GLY A 278 -12.50 25.07 -3.78
C GLY A 278 -11.84 26.28 -4.44
N LEU A 279 -11.71 26.26 -5.77
CA LEU A 279 -11.06 27.31 -6.57
C LEU A 279 -12.03 28.37 -7.07
N GLY A 280 -13.32 28.17 -6.86
CA GLY A 280 -14.36 29.04 -7.36
C GLY A 280 -15.76 28.54 -7.05
N LEU A 281 -16.73 29.25 -7.63
CA LEU A 281 -18.15 28.99 -7.49
C LEU A 281 -18.76 28.65 -8.85
N VAL A 282 -19.89 27.95 -8.81
CA VAL A 282 -20.68 27.64 -10.00
C VAL A 282 -21.95 28.50 -10.00
N ALA A 283 -22.28 29.07 -11.15
CA ALA A 283 -23.50 29.84 -11.37
C ALA A 283 -24.00 29.66 -12.80
N ASP A 284 -25.30 29.44 -12.98
CA ASP A 284 -25.92 29.22 -14.30
C ASP A 284 -26.74 30.43 -14.79
N SER A 285 -26.79 31.52 -14.01
CA SER A 285 -27.31 32.82 -14.46
C SER A 285 -26.51 34.00 -13.90
N LEU A 286 -26.56 35.15 -14.57
CA LEU A 286 -25.86 36.37 -14.13
C LEU A 286 -26.43 36.92 -12.81
N GLU A 287 -27.72 36.70 -12.54
CA GLU A 287 -28.35 37.03 -11.28
C GLU A 287 -27.76 36.19 -10.14
N GLU A 288 -27.55 34.89 -10.36
CA GLU A 288 -26.90 34.00 -9.40
C GLU A 288 -25.45 34.43 -9.14
N VAL A 289 -24.69 34.79 -10.18
CA VAL A 289 -23.34 35.37 -10.05
C VAL A 289 -23.36 36.58 -9.11
N ASN A 290 -24.31 37.51 -9.30
CA ASN A 290 -24.42 38.70 -8.45
C ASN A 290 -24.72 38.33 -6.99
N VAL A 291 -25.71 37.45 -6.77
CA VAL A 291 -26.13 37.02 -5.42
C VAL A 291 -24.99 36.31 -4.68
N LEU A 292 -24.25 35.44 -5.35
CA LEU A 292 -23.13 34.70 -4.76
C LEU A 292 -22.04 35.65 -4.25
N VAL A 293 -21.62 36.63 -5.06
CA VAL A 293 -20.59 37.60 -4.66
C VAL A 293 -21.10 38.56 -3.59
N GLU A 294 -22.38 38.95 -3.66
CA GLU A 294 -22.99 39.83 -2.67
C GLU A 294 -23.10 39.18 -1.28
N GLN A 295 -23.42 37.89 -1.22
CA GLN A 295 -23.60 37.15 0.04
C GLN A 295 -22.33 36.52 0.59
N LEU A 296 -21.26 36.44 -0.21
CA LEU A 296 -20.01 35.81 0.24
C LEU A 296 -19.37 36.57 1.41
N SER A 297 -18.89 35.82 2.40
CA SER A 297 -18.11 36.35 3.51
C SER A 297 -16.63 36.52 3.15
N GLU A 298 -15.97 37.46 3.83
CA GLU A 298 -14.53 37.70 3.66
C GLU A 298 -13.70 36.47 4.04
N GLU A 299 -14.07 35.75 5.10
CA GLU A 299 -13.36 34.55 5.52
C GLU A 299 -13.41 33.46 4.44
N THR A 300 -14.58 33.30 3.80
CA THR A 300 -14.78 32.31 2.74
C THR A 300 -13.96 32.67 1.50
N TYR A 301 -13.87 33.96 1.17
CA TYR A 301 -13.03 34.44 0.07
C TYR A 301 -11.55 34.20 0.31
N ILE A 302 -11.05 34.54 1.51
CA ILE A 302 -9.64 34.35 1.87
C ILE A 302 -9.27 32.86 1.80
N GLU A 303 -10.16 31.98 2.24
CA GLU A 303 -9.95 30.53 2.15
C GLU A 303 -9.88 30.04 0.69
N MET A 304 -10.74 30.55 -0.20
CA MET A 304 -10.62 30.28 -1.63
C MET A 304 -9.29 30.78 -2.19
N CYS A 305 -8.87 32.01 -1.87
CA CYS A 305 -7.61 32.57 -2.35
C CYS A 305 -6.40 31.75 -1.90
N ARG A 306 -6.39 31.22 -0.67
CA ARG A 306 -5.33 30.31 -0.19
C ARG A 306 -5.23 29.04 -1.03
N ARG A 307 -6.37 28.46 -1.42
CA ARG A 307 -6.41 27.28 -2.31
C ARG A 307 -5.95 27.63 -3.72
N VAL A 308 -6.40 28.75 -4.24
CA VAL A 308 -6.00 29.26 -5.56
C VAL A 308 -4.51 29.56 -5.62
N GLN A 309 -3.88 30.02 -4.53
CA GLN A 309 -2.45 30.32 -4.49
C GLN A 309 -1.58 29.11 -4.86
N TYR A 310 -1.93 27.91 -4.37
CA TYR A 310 -1.23 26.68 -4.75
C TYR A 310 -1.40 26.38 -6.25
N PHE A 311 -2.61 26.55 -6.78
CA PHE A 311 -2.90 26.36 -8.20
C PHE A 311 -2.23 27.41 -9.10
N SER A 312 -2.20 28.67 -8.67
CA SER A 312 -1.47 29.75 -9.34
C SER A 312 -0.01 29.35 -9.56
N PHE A 313 0.64 28.81 -8.52
CA PHE A 313 1.99 28.27 -8.65
C PHE A 313 2.08 27.16 -9.69
N LEU A 314 1.21 26.14 -9.65
CA LEU A 314 1.21 25.05 -10.64
C LEU A 314 1.05 25.56 -12.09
N LEU A 315 0.11 26.47 -12.32
CA LEU A 315 -0.17 27.04 -13.64
C LEU A 315 0.99 27.91 -14.15
N SER A 316 1.59 28.72 -13.26
CA SER A 316 2.76 29.54 -13.61
C SER A 316 3.99 28.70 -13.96
N GLN A 317 4.13 27.52 -13.36
CA GLN A 317 5.23 26.59 -13.62
C GLN A 317 4.95 25.63 -14.80
N GLY A 318 3.79 25.71 -15.44
CA GLY A 318 3.46 24.87 -16.60
C GLY A 318 3.22 23.40 -16.25
N PHE A 319 2.68 23.13 -15.06
CA PHE A 319 2.53 21.77 -14.53
C PHE A 319 1.70 20.85 -15.43
N PHE A 320 0.54 21.30 -15.91
CA PHE A 320 -0.37 20.44 -16.68
C PHE A 320 0.21 20.05 -18.04
N ALA A 321 0.83 21.01 -18.73
CA ALA A 321 1.54 20.82 -19.98
C ALA A 321 2.73 19.90 -19.80
N LYS A 322 3.54 20.08 -18.75
CA LYS A 322 4.60 19.12 -18.44
C LYS A 322 4.04 17.71 -18.27
N GLN A 323 2.96 17.57 -17.53
CA GLN A 323 2.32 16.27 -17.29
C GLN A 323 1.83 15.61 -18.59
N PHE A 324 1.02 16.29 -19.40
CA PHE A 324 0.47 15.67 -20.61
C PHE A 324 1.52 15.49 -21.71
N LEU A 325 2.51 16.38 -21.84
CA LEU A 325 3.59 16.25 -22.82
C LEU A 325 4.49 15.05 -22.51
N LEU A 326 4.90 14.90 -21.25
CA LEU A 326 5.72 13.77 -20.81
C LEU A 326 4.96 12.46 -20.94
N LYS A 327 3.69 12.42 -20.51
CA LYS A 327 2.83 11.25 -20.68
C LYS A 327 2.69 10.85 -22.14
N ALA A 328 2.47 11.81 -23.05
CA ALA A 328 2.31 11.54 -24.48
C ALA A 328 3.56 10.97 -25.13
N VAL A 329 4.74 11.46 -24.74
CA VAL A 329 6.01 10.92 -25.21
C VAL A 329 6.30 9.55 -24.60
N PHE A 330 6.07 9.36 -23.30
CA PHE A 330 6.29 8.09 -22.61
C PHE A 330 5.45 6.97 -23.23
N GLU A 331 4.17 7.23 -23.47
CA GLU A 331 3.26 6.26 -24.10
C GLU A 331 3.66 5.88 -25.53
N LEU A 332 4.40 6.73 -26.26
CA LEU A 332 4.81 6.48 -27.65
C LEU A 332 6.25 5.99 -27.84
N GLY A 333 7.16 6.44 -26.99
CA GLY A 333 8.61 6.42 -27.24
C GLY A 333 9.42 5.44 -26.39
N ILE A 334 8.83 4.89 -25.32
CA ILE A 334 9.41 3.74 -24.63
C ILE A 334 8.64 2.53 -25.11
N GLN A 335 9.17 1.86 -26.15
CA GLN A 335 8.86 0.45 -26.31
C GLN A 335 9.24 -0.21 -24.99
N LYS A 336 8.24 -0.55 -24.17
CA LYS A 336 8.35 -1.71 -23.29
C LYS A 336 8.75 -2.86 -24.21
N GLY A 337 10.04 -3.14 -24.29
CA GLY A 337 10.50 -4.39 -24.87
C GLY A 337 9.73 -5.46 -24.13
N SER A 338 8.85 -6.18 -24.83
CA SER A 338 8.00 -7.24 -24.29
C SER A 338 7.46 -6.97 -22.87
N GLU A 339 6.21 -6.51 -22.73
CA GLU A 339 5.49 -6.77 -21.49
C GLU A 339 5.40 -8.30 -21.31
N GLU A 340 6.39 -8.88 -20.64
CA GLU A 340 6.06 -9.58 -19.41
C GLU A 340 5.40 -8.53 -18.53
N GLN A 341 4.12 -8.72 -18.28
CA GLN A 341 3.33 -7.90 -17.39
C GLN A 341 4.07 -7.83 -16.05
N ARG A 342 4.58 -6.64 -15.68
CA ARG A 342 5.28 -6.46 -14.40
C ARG A 342 4.35 -6.90 -13.28
N LEU A 343 4.88 -7.72 -12.38
CA LEU A 343 4.13 -8.26 -11.26
C LEU A 343 3.63 -7.09 -10.39
N GLN A 344 2.31 -7.01 -10.18
CA GLN A 344 1.69 -5.96 -9.39
C GLN A 344 1.65 -6.37 -7.92
N LEU A 345 2.47 -5.71 -7.11
CA LEU A 345 2.59 -5.92 -5.67
C LEU A 345 1.71 -4.91 -4.92
N LEU A 346 0.85 -5.37 -4.02
CA LEU A 346 -0.03 -4.50 -3.24
C LEU A 346 0.30 -4.58 -1.74
N THR A 347 0.35 -3.42 -1.08
CA THR A 347 0.25 -3.34 0.39
C THR A 347 -0.73 -2.24 0.80
N VAL A 348 -1.51 -2.50 1.86
CA VAL A 348 -2.49 -1.56 2.40
C VAL A 348 -2.12 -1.25 3.84
N THR A 349 -2.05 0.03 4.19
CA THR A 349 -1.47 0.46 5.46
C THR A 349 -2.21 1.62 6.12
N ASN A 350 -2.15 1.67 7.45
CA ASN A 350 -2.52 2.83 8.27
C ASN A 350 -1.30 3.49 8.92
N SER A 351 -0.09 3.06 8.56
CA SER A 351 1.18 3.54 9.08
C SER A 351 2.08 4.02 7.94
N GLN A 352 3.01 4.92 8.23
CA GLN A 352 4.11 5.23 7.30
C GLN A 352 5.25 4.21 7.39
N ASP A 353 5.23 3.37 8.43
CA ASP A 353 6.23 2.34 8.64
C ASP A 353 5.74 1.05 7.98
N LEU A 354 6.45 0.63 6.93
CA LEU A 354 6.32 -0.67 6.29
C LEU A 354 7.65 -1.41 6.43
N GLU A 355 7.60 -2.65 6.87
CA GLU A 355 8.82 -3.42 7.13
C GLU A 355 9.55 -3.74 5.82
N GLN A 356 10.83 -3.34 5.74
CA GLN A 356 11.72 -3.54 4.58
C GLN A 356 11.24 -2.96 3.23
N ILE A 357 10.27 -2.05 3.20
CA ILE A 357 9.73 -1.54 1.92
C ILE A 357 10.81 -0.87 1.05
N GLU A 358 11.69 -0.07 1.64
CA GLU A 358 12.74 0.63 0.91
C GLU A 358 13.68 -0.37 0.21
N TYR A 359 14.05 -1.44 0.93
CA TYR A 359 14.90 -2.51 0.39
C TYR A 359 14.20 -3.29 -0.72
N LEU A 360 12.94 -3.68 -0.51
CA LEU A 360 12.16 -4.45 -1.49
C LEU A 360 11.96 -3.67 -2.79
N VAL A 361 11.62 -2.38 -2.71
CA VAL A 361 11.47 -1.49 -3.87
C VAL A 361 12.77 -1.37 -4.65
N GLU A 362 13.91 -1.27 -3.96
CA GLU A 362 15.23 -1.17 -4.60
C GLU A 362 15.71 -2.48 -5.23
N GLN A 363 15.41 -3.60 -4.59
CA GLN A 363 15.80 -4.92 -5.11
C GLN A 363 14.85 -5.45 -6.20
N LEU A 364 13.63 -4.93 -6.33
CA LEU A 364 12.64 -5.40 -7.31
C LEU A 364 12.19 -4.28 -8.28
N PRO A 365 13.13 -3.64 -9.04
CA PRO A 365 12.77 -2.63 -10.04
C PRO A 365 11.88 -3.15 -11.18
N GLU A 366 11.81 -4.47 -11.35
CA GLU A 366 10.96 -5.18 -12.31
C GLU A 366 9.50 -5.38 -11.85
N CYS A 367 9.18 -5.13 -10.58
CA CYS A 367 7.84 -5.24 -10.02
C CYS A 367 7.24 -3.87 -9.72
N ASP A 368 5.93 -3.70 -9.87
CA ASP A 368 5.25 -2.44 -9.57
C ASP A 368 4.61 -2.51 -8.17
N PHE A 369 4.98 -1.59 -7.27
CA PHE A 369 4.50 -1.52 -5.90
C PHE A 369 3.36 -0.51 -5.76
N SER A 370 2.14 -1.00 -5.55
CA SER A 370 0.98 -0.21 -5.17
C SER A 370 0.84 -0.15 -3.65
N ILE A 371 1.05 1.04 -3.07
CA ILE A 371 0.91 1.29 -1.63
C ILE A 371 -0.34 2.13 -1.41
N ALA A 372 -1.33 1.59 -0.70
CA ALA A 372 -2.58 2.29 -0.42
C ALA A 372 -2.76 2.58 1.07
N ALA A 373 -3.32 3.75 1.40
CA ALA A 373 -3.62 4.13 2.77
C ALA A 373 -4.94 4.89 2.86
N ARG A 374 -5.67 4.70 3.98
CA ARG A 374 -6.88 5.47 4.32
C ARG A 374 -6.59 6.92 4.67
N THR A 375 -5.38 7.18 5.13
CA THR A 375 -4.93 8.48 5.61
C THR A 375 -4.03 9.15 4.58
N VAL A 376 -3.72 10.43 4.82
CA VAL A 376 -2.58 11.07 4.15
C VAL A 376 -1.29 10.32 4.51
N MET A 377 -0.37 10.24 3.56
CA MET A 377 0.90 9.55 3.74
C MET A 377 1.96 10.48 4.34
N GLY A 378 2.77 9.95 5.26
CA GLY A 378 3.93 10.66 5.81
C GLY A 378 5.16 10.61 4.89
N PRO A 379 6.21 11.38 5.21
CA PRO A 379 7.41 11.51 4.38
C PRO A 379 8.04 10.18 3.95
N ARG A 380 8.13 9.21 4.86
CA ARG A 380 8.72 7.88 4.57
C ARG A 380 8.07 7.17 3.38
N LEU A 381 6.75 7.33 3.21
CA LEU A 381 6.04 6.76 2.07
C LEU A 381 6.08 7.69 0.87
N THR A 382 5.90 9.00 1.05
CA THR A 382 5.90 9.95 -0.08
C THR A 382 7.26 10.01 -0.79
N ASP A 383 8.35 9.83 -0.05
CA ASP A 383 9.72 9.81 -0.60
C ASP A 383 9.95 8.58 -1.50
N LEU A 384 9.21 7.48 -1.30
CA LEU A 384 9.27 6.32 -2.20
C LEU A 384 8.72 6.62 -3.60
N ALA A 385 7.91 7.66 -3.78
CA ALA A 385 7.38 8.06 -5.09
C ALA A 385 8.47 8.54 -6.06
N GLU A 386 9.71 8.78 -5.58
CA GLU A 386 10.86 9.04 -6.44
C GLU A 386 11.26 7.82 -7.29
N LYS A 387 10.86 6.60 -6.90
CA LYS A 387 11.19 5.36 -7.61
C LYS A 387 10.13 5.07 -8.68
N GLU A 388 10.55 4.80 -9.92
CA GLU A 388 9.65 4.60 -11.07
C GLU A 388 8.68 3.41 -10.90
N ASN A 389 9.00 2.48 -10.01
CA ASN A 389 8.23 1.27 -9.74
C ASN A 389 7.32 1.38 -8.51
N VAL A 390 7.09 2.59 -7.96
CA VAL A 390 6.21 2.82 -6.80
C VAL A 390 5.02 3.71 -7.17
N TYR A 391 3.83 3.30 -6.73
CA TYR A 391 2.56 3.98 -6.93
C TYR A 391 1.86 4.16 -5.58
N LEU A 392 1.71 5.42 -5.16
CA LEU A 392 1.10 5.76 -3.88
C LEU A 392 -0.37 6.15 -4.05
N TYR A 393 -1.23 5.63 -3.18
CA TYR A 393 -2.66 5.91 -3.14
C TYR A 393 -3.07 6.41 -1.75
N PRO A 394 -2.74 7.67 -1.39
CA PRO A 394 -3.15 8.28 -0.12
C PRO A 394 -4.64 8.57 -0.10
N ALA A 395 -5.23 8.62 1.10
CA ALA A 395 -6.65 8.93 1.31
C ALA A 395 -7.62 8.07 0.46
N SER A 396 -7.27 6.80 0.24
CA SER A 396 -8.07 5.87 -0.57
C SER A 396 -9.33 5.44 0.16
N ASP A 397 -10.48 5.52 -0.51
CA ASP A 397 -11.72 4.94 0.00
C ASP A 397 -11.80 3.42 -0.29
N SER A 398 -12.90 2.77 0.13
CA SER A 398 -13.04 1.31 -0.02
C SER A 398 -13.11 0.91 -1.49
N GLU A 399 -13.73 1.75 -2.32
CA GLU A 399 -13.90 1.48 -3.75
C GLU A 399 -12.55 1.58 -4.48
N GLN A 400 -11.73 2.56 -4.10
CA GLN A 400 -10.38 2.71 -4.61
C GLN A 400 -9.47 1.54 -4.20
N ILE A 401 -9.55 1.09 -2.94
CA ILE A 401 -8.80 -0.09 -2.48
C ILE A 401 -9.21 -1.33 -3.28
N GLU A 402 -10.51 -1.55 -3.49
CA GLU A 402 -11.00 -2.68 -4.30
C GLU A 402 -10.50 -2.62 -5.74
N LYS A 403 -10.49 -1.44 -6.37
CA LYS A 403 -9.95 -1.22 -7.73
C LYS A 403 -8.45 -1.50 -7.84
N ILE A 404 -7.69 -1.26 -6.79
CA ILE A 404 -6.25 -1.57 -6.75
C ILE A 404 -6.06 -3.07 -6.52
N LEU A 405 -6.83 -3.65 -5.60
CA LEU A 405 -6.84 -5.09 -5.32
C LEU A 405 -7.15 -5.93 -6.56
N ASP A 406 -8.10 -5.49 -7.39
CA ASP A 406 -8.44 -6.13 -8.68
C ASP A 406 -7.27 -6.26 -9.66
N LYS A 407 -6.21 -5.46 -9.48
CA LYS A 407 -5.02 -5.46 -10.33
C LYS A 407 -3.83 -6.16 -9.70
N ALA A 408 -3.91 -6.52 -8.43
CA ALA A 408 -2.79 -7.08 -7.69
C ALA A 408 -2.55 -8.55 -8.05
N ASP A 409 -1.29 -8.90 -8.33
CA ASP A 409 -0.86 -10.28 -8.51
C ASP A 409 -0.42 -10.92 -7.18
N LEU A 410 0.11 -10.11 -6.26
CA LEU A 410 0.66 -10.56 -4.98
C LEU A 410 0.45 -9.46 -3.93
N TYR A 411 0.05 -9.86 -2.72
CA TYR A 411 -0.07 -8.95 -1.59
C TYR A 411 1.12 -9.09 -0.64
N LEU A 412 1.60 -7.95 -0.14
CA LEU A 412 2.67 -7.84 0.84
C LEU A 412 2.09 -7.39 2.20
N ASP A 413 2.00 -8.32 3.14
CA ASP A 413 1.62 -8.09 4.54
C ASP A 413 2.84 -7.63 5.35
N ILE A 414 3.34 -6.46 4.97
CA ILE A 414 4.51 -5.78 5.57
C ILE A 414 4.10 -4.56 6.39
N ASN A 415 2.80 -4.39 6.63
CA ASN A 415 2.22 -3.31 7.41
C ASN A 415 2.31 -3.60 8.92
N TYR A 416 2.76 -2.61 9.69
CA TYR A 416 2.64 -2.66 11.14
C TYR A 416 1.22 -2.33 11.62
N GLY A 417 0.82 -2.94 12.74
CA GLY A 417 -0.49 -2.74 13.35
C GLY A 417 -1.38 -3.96 13.13
N GLY A 418 -2.66 -3.71 12.88
CA GLY A 418 -3.62 -4.76 12.53
C GLY A 418 -3.98 -4.73 11.04
N GLU A 419 -4.78 -5.71 10.64
CA GLU A 419 -5.42 -5.75 9.32
C GLU A 419 -6.14 -4.44 9.01
N VAL A 420 -5.98 -3.96 7.77
CA VAL A 420 -6.66 -2.77 7.26
C VAL A 420 -7.82 -3.21 6.36
N ASP A 421 -9.01 -2.68 6.62
CA ASP A 421 -10.21 -2.80 5.76
C ASP A 421 -10.72 -4.20 5.42
N GLY A 422 -10.39 -5.21 6.22
CA GLY A 422 -10.82 -6.58 5.91
C GLY A 422 -10.19 -7.13 4.64
N ILE A 423 -9.02 -6.59 4.24
CA ILE A 423 -8.34 -6.90 2.97
C ILE A 423 -8.12 -8.39 2.76
N PHE A 424 -7.93 -9.18 3.83
CA PHE A 424 -7.72 -10.63 3.70
C PHE A 424 -8.95 -11.36 3.14
N ASN A 425 -10.16 -10.84 3.33
CA ASN A 425 -11.36 -11.40 2.71
C ASN A 425 -11.31 -11.24 1.19
N GLY A 426 -10.95 -10.04 0.71
CA GLY A 426 -10.80 -9.78 -0.73
C GLY A 426 -9.66 -10.57 -1.36
N LEU A 427 -8.54 -10.74 -0.65
CA LEU A 427 -7.42 -11.60 -1.10
C LEU A 427 -7.86 -13.06 -1.28
N LEU A 428 -8.62 -13.59 -0.31
CA LEU A 428 -9.14 -14.95 -0.37
C LEU A 428 -10.12 -15.13 -1.53
N GLU A 429 -11.06 -14.21 -1.70
CA GLU A 429 -12.05 -14.24 -2.79
C GLU A 429 -11.40 -14.22 -4.19
N LYS A 430 -10.31 -13.46 -4.33
CA LYS A 430 -9.58 -13.31 -5.60
C LYS A 430 -8.42 -14.29 -5.79
N ASN A 431 -8.17 -15.18 -4.82
CA ASN A 431 -7.02 -16.11 -4.79
C ASN A 431 -5.66 -15.41 -4.96
N ILE A 432 -5.50 -14.22 -4.39
CA ILE A 432 -4.24 -13.48 -4.44
C ILE A 432 -3.31 -14.02 -3.33
N PRO A 433 -2.11 -14.51 -3.66
CA PRO A 433 -1.15 -14.95 -2.66
C PRO A 433 -0.70 -13.79 -1.77
N CYS A 434 -0.34 -14.09 -0.53
CA CYS A 434 0.09 -13.10 0.46
C CYS A 434 1.44 -13.49 1.03
N PHE A 435 2.43 -12.61 0.92
CA PHE A 435 3.77 -12.76 1.50
C PHE A 435 3.89 -11.82 2.71
N ALA A 436 4.49 -12.29 3.80
CA ALA A 436 4.61 -11.52 5.04
C ALA A 436 5.95 -11.79 5.73
N PHE A 437 6.41 -10.85 6.54
CA PHE A 437 7.46 -11.13 7.54
C PHE A 437 6.83 -11.67 8.83
N TYR A 438 7.54 -12.52 9.58
CA TYR A 438 7.05 -12.96 10.90
C TYR A 438 6.70 -11.78 11.80
N LYS A 439 7.52 -10.72 11.74
CA LYS A 439 7.36 -9.49 12.52
C LYS A 439 6.06 -8.71 12.22
N THR A 440 5.60 -8.68 10.96
CA THR A 440 4.44 -7.88 10.52
C THR A 440 3.19 -8.70 10.25
N GLN A 441 3.29 -10.02 10.20
CA GLN A 441 2.17 -10.90 9.84
C GLN A 441 0.90 -10.58 10.65
N ASN A 442 -0.19 -10.28 9.94
CA ASN A 442 -1.48 -9.95 10.51
C ASN A 442 -2.41 -11.17 10.52
N GLY A 443 -2.43 -11.88 11.65
CA GLY A 443 -3.22 -13.11 11.82
C GLY A 443 -2.70 -14.29 11.01
N GLU A 444 -3.28 -15.47 11.22
CA GLU A 444 -2.98 -16.67 10.43
C GLU A 444 -4.01 -16.82 9.31
N ARG A 445 -3.65 -16.30 8.12
CA ARG A 445 -4.52 -16.21 6.92
C ARG A 445 -3.96 -17.01 5.74
N GLY A 446 -2.97 -17.87 6.00
CA GLY A 446 -2.32 -18.69 4.97
C GLY A 446 -1.20 -17.98 4.20
N GLN A 447 -0.63 -16.91 4.78
CA GLN A 447 0.50 -16.17 4.23
C GLN A 447 1.75 -17.05 4.07
N TYR A 448 2.62 -16.70 3.13
CA TYR A 448 3.98 -17.22 3.00
C TYR A 448 4.91 -16.35 3.83
N LEU A 449 5.59 -16.96 4.79
CA LEU A 449 6.34 -16.25 5.82
C LEU A 449 7.83 -16.23 5.47
N PHE A 450 8.47 -15.11 5.82
CA PHE A 450 9.90 -14.89 5.61
C PHE A 450 10.50 -14.23 6.85
N SER A 451 11.77 -14.53 7.14
CA SER A 451 12.54 -13.81 8.15
C SER A 451 13.07 -12.47 7.63
N ILE A 452 12.99 -11.42 8.45
CA ILE A 452 13.65 -10.12 8.20
C ILE A 452 15.19 -10.23 8.23
N LYS A 453 15.75 -11.32 8.77
CA LYS A 453 17.19 -11.59 8.68
C LYS A 453 17.62 -12.07 7.30
N ASN A 454 16.67 -12.54 6.50
CA ASN A 454 16.90 -13.03 5.14
C ASN A 454 15.84 -12.48 4.18
N VAL A 455 15.80 -11.15 4.04
CA VAL A 455 14.87 -10.45 3.13
C VAL A 455 15.04 -10.91 1.67
N ASP A 456 16.26 -11.31 1.29
CA ASP A 456 16.57 -11.83 -0.04
C ASP A 456 15.80 -13.12 -0.39
N ALA A 457 15.40 -13.91 0.60
CA ALA A 457 14.51 -15.05 0.38
C ALA A 457 13.14 -14.61 -0.15
N MET A 458 12.57 -13.52 0.38
CA MET A 458 11.33 -12.94 -0.12
C MET A 458 11.52 -12.37 -1.53
N VAL A 459 12.60 -11.62 -1.77
CA VAL A 459 12.94 -11.08 -3.10
C VAL A 459 13.04 -12.21 -4.13
N THR A 460 13.75 -13.29 -3.80
CA THR A 460 13.90 -14.46 -4.67
C THR A 460 12.57 -15.16 -4.92
N ALA A 461 11.72 -15.29 -3.90
CA ALA A 461 10.39 -15.87 -4.04
C ALA A 461 9.48 -15.02 -4.94
N ILE A 462 9.54 -13.69 -4.82
CA ILE A 462 8.79 -12.76 -5.67
C ILE A 462 9.22 -12.88 -7.13
N ARG A 463 10.54 -12.88 -7.41
CA ARG A 463 11.06 -13.07 -8.77
C ARG A 463 10.64 -14.40 -9.38
N ASN A 464 10.81 -15.50 -8.63
CA ASN A 464 10.40 -16.82 -9.09
C ASN A 464 8.89 -16.88 -9.36
N TYR A 465 8.08 -16.26 -8.50
CA TYR A 465 6.63 -16.16 -8.71
C TYR A 465 6.30 -15.32 -9.96
N ALA A 466 7.05 -14.25 -10.22
CA ALA A 466 6.88 -13.43 -11.42
C ALA A 466 7.12 -14.25 -12.70
N GLU A 467 8.17 -15.08 -12.72
CA GLU A 467 8.57 -15.87 -13.89
C GLU A 467 7.72 -17.14 -14.09
N THR A 468 7.39 -17.84 -13.01
CA THR A 468 6.84 -19.21 -13.08
C THR A 468 5.41 -19.34 -12.57
N LYS A 469 4.90 -18.31 -11.86
CA LYS A 469 3.66 -18.36 -11.07
C LYS A 469 3.63 -19.50 -10.04
N GLN A 470 4.79 -20.07 -9.69
CA GLN A 470 4.93 -21.05 -8.62
C GLN A 470 5.18 -20.33 -7.30
N LEU A 471 4.40 -20.70 -6.28
CA LEU A 471 4.57 -20.19 -4.93
C LEU A 471 5.70 -20.94 -4.22
N PRO A 472 6.41 -20.29 -3.29
CA PRO A 472 7.40 -20.97 -2.47
C PRO A 472 6.70 -22.04 -1.61
N ASN A 473 7.45 -23.06 -1.19
CA ASN A 473 6.94 -23.98 -0.18
C ASN A 473 6.64 -23.20 1.10
N LYS A 474 5.50 -23.46 1.74
CA LYS A 474 5.21 -22.86 3.03
C LYS A 474 6.25 -23.39 4.05
N PRO A 475 6.90 -22.51 4.82
CA PRO A 475 7.70 -22.97 5.93
C PRO A 475 6.78 -23.75 6.88
N PHE A 476 7.30 -24.84 7.45
CA PHE A 476 6.58 -25.69 8.42
C PHE A 476 5.38 -26.45 7.84
N ASP A 477 5.58 -27.18 6.73
CA ASP A 477 4.61 -28.15 6.18
C ASP A 477 4.50 -29.43 7.04
N PHE A 478 4.17 -29.24 8.31
CA PHE A 478 3.88 -30.29 9.28
C PHE A 478 2.73 -29.85 10.17
N GLU A 479 2.04 -30.81 10.79
CA GLU A 479 1.00 -30.53 11.77
C GLU A 479 1.54 -30.49 13.19
N VAL A 480 1.04 -29.56 13.99
CA VAL A 480 1.22 -29.57 15.45
C VAL A 480 -0.16 -29.76 16.05
N GLN A 481 -0.40 -30.91 16.65
CA GLN A 481 -1.66 -31.19 17.35
C GLN A 481 -1.88 -30.14 18.42
N THR A 482 -3.15 -29.78 18.64
CA THR A 482 -3.56 -28.97 19.78
C THR A 482 -3.30 -29.71 21.10
N ILE A 483 -3.35 -28.98 22.22
CA ILE A 483 -3.31 -29.56 23.57
C ILE A 483 -4.32 -30.71 23.69
N ASP A 484 -5.57 -30.49 23.28
CA ASP A 484 -6.64 -31.47 23.40
C ASP A 484 -6.39 -32.73 22.58
N GLU A 485 -5.99 -32.58 21.31
CA GLU A 485 -5.68 -33.71 20.41
C GLU A 485 -4.48 -34.51 20.92
N THR A 486 -3.45 -33.82 21.42
CA THR A 486 -2.26 -34.46 21.99
C THR A 486 -2.64 -35.30 23.22
N LEU A 487 -3.46 -34.74 24.11
CA LEU A 487 -3.93 -35.45 25.31
C LEU A 487 -4.83 -36.63 24.97
N ASP A 488 -5.72 -36.48 23.98
CA ASP A 488 -6.58 -37.57 23.51
C ASP A 488 -5.74 -38.70 22.91
N TYR A 489 -4.70 -38.39 22.13
CA TYR A 489 -3.76 -39.39 21.58
C TYR A 489 -2.96 -40.11 22.68
N ILE A 490 -2.51 -39.39 23.72
CA ILE A 490 -1.83 -40.00 24.87
C ILE A 490 -2.80 -40.95 25.62
N LEU A 491 -4.05 -40.55 25.84
CA LEU A 491 -5.05 -41.36 26.52
C LEU A 491 -5.41 -42.62 25.73
N GLU A 492 -5.55 -42.50 24.41
CA GLU A 492 -5.91 -43.61 23.52
C GLU A 492 -4.79 -44.66 23.42
N HIS A 493 -3.55 -44.21 23.24
CA HIS A 493 -2.42 -45.09 22.92
C HIS A 493 -1.49 -45.40 24.09
N GLN A 494 -1.70 -44.73 25.24
CA GLN A 494 -0.76 -44.78 26.38
C GLN A 494 0.66 -44.34 25.97
N SER A 495 0.74 -43.37 25.05
CA SER A 495 2.00 -42.86 24.52
C SER A 495 2.85 -42.21 25.62
N SER A 496 4.17 -42.30 25.46
CA SER A 496 5.11 -41.38 26.11
C SER A 496 5.18 -40.07 25.32
N ILE A 497 5.71 -39.00 25.93
CA ILE A 497 5.97 -37.74 25.20
C ILE A 497 7.28 -37.10 25.66
N ALA A 498 8.08 -36.67 24.69
CA ALA A 498 9.25 -35.81 24.87
C ALA A 498 8.98 -34.46 24.17
N ARG A 499 8.94 -33.36 24.93
CA ARG A 499 8.53 -32.05 24.41
C ARG A 499 9.75 -31.18 24.12
N PHE A 500 9.77 -30.45 23.02
CA PHE A 500 10.90 -29.60 22.66
C PHE A 500 10.47 -28.14 22.69
N GLY A 501 10.92 -27.43 23.72
CA GLY A 501 10.76 -25.99 23.91
C GLY A 501 11.89 -25.15 23.29
N ASP A 502 11.81 -23.84 23.50
CA ASP A 502 12.81 -22.87 23.09
C ASP A 502 14.19 -23.16 23.70
N GLY A 503 14.21 -23.60 24.97
CA GLY A 503 15.44 -23.99 25.65
C GLY A 503 16.13 -25.21 25.04
N GLU A 504 15.37 -26.20 24.56
CA GLU A 504 15.96 -27.36 23.87
C GLU A 504 16.56 -26.98 22.52
N ALA A 505 15.89 -26.11 21.74
CA ALA A 505 16.42 -25.61 20.48
C ALA A 505 17.74 -24.85 20.69
N ALA A 506 17.82 -23.99 21.72
CA ALA A 506 19.04 -23.29 22.09
C ALA A 506 20.21 -24.23 22.40
N ILE A 507 19.96 -25.31 23.16
CA ILE A 507 20.99 -26.33 23.47
C ILE A 507 21.44 -27.07 22.21
N MET A 508 20.51 -27.47 21.34
CA MET A 508 20.85 -28.11 20.07
C MET A 508 21.73 -27.22 19.19
N LEU A 509 21.62 -25.90 19.33
CA LEU A 509 22.44 -24.91 18.63
C LEU A 509 23.71 -24.47 19.38
N GLY A 510 24.06 -25.14 20.48
CA GLY A 510 25.34 -24.90 21.16
C GLY A 510 25.27 -23.96 22.37
N GLN A 511 24.07 -23.59 22.83
CA GLN A 511 23.89 -22.58 23.88
C GLN A 511 23.56 -23.22 25.24
N SER A 512 23.92 -22.51 26.31
CA SER A 512 23.44 -22.84 27.67
C SER A 512 22.12 -22.15 27.94
N ILE A 513 21.28 -22.74 28.79
CA ILE A 513 20.06 -22.13 29.33
C ILE A 513 20.15 -22.02 30.86
N ASN A 514 19.25 -21.26 31.47
CA ASN A 514 19.32 -20.89 32.89
C ASN A 514 19.57 -22.07 33.86
N TYR A 515 18.90 -23.20 33.63
CA TYR A 515 18.97 -24.38 34.49
C TYR A 515 19.76 -25.55 33.88
N GLN A 516 20.33 -25.40 32.68
CA GLN A 516 21.12 -26.45 32.04
C GLN A 516 22.26 -25.84 31.21
N LYS A 517 23.50 -26.10 31.64
CA LYS A 517 24.70 -25.76 30.87
C LYS A 517 24.71 -26.57 29.58
N TYR A 518 25.27 -25.98 28.54
CA TYR A 518 25.52 -26.69 27.29
C TYR A 518 26.41 -27.91 27.56
N ASP A 519 26.01 -29.06 27.03
CA ASP A 519 26.80 -30.27 26.93
C ASP A 519 26.64 -30.82 25.50
N PRO A 520 27.75 -31.09 24.77
CA PRO A 520 27.67 -31.55 23.39
C PRO A 520 26.95 -32.90 23.25
N LYS A 521 27.06 -33.80 24.23
CA LYS A 521 26.35 -35.09 24.23
C LYS A 521 24.86 -34.89 24.44
N LEU A 522 24.47 -33.98 25.34
CA LEU A 522 23.06 -33.62 25.50
C LEU A 522 22.50 -33.07 24.20
N ALA A 523 23.21 -32.14 23.54
CA ALA A 523 22.78 -31.57 22.27
C ALA A 523 22.63 -32.64 21.16
N GLU A 524 23.57 -33.59 21.06
CA GLU A 524 23.47 -34.72 20.13
C GLU A 524 22.29 -35.64 20.44
N GLU A 525 22.06 -35.97 21.72
CA GLU A 525 20.92 -36.79 22.13
C GLU A 525 19.59 -36.07 21.83
N LEU A 526 19.47 -34.78 22.11
CA LEU A 526 18.28 -34.00 21.78
C LEU A 526 18.03 -33.97 20.27
N LYS A 527 19.06 -33.76 19.45
CA LYS A 527 18.95 -33.85 17.97
C LYS A 527 18.49 -35.21 17.49
N PHE A 528 19.04 -36.27 18.08
CA PHE A 528 18.65 -37.62 17.73
C PHE A 528 17.17 -37.88 18.07
N ILE A 529 16.71 -37.46 19.25
CA ILE A 529 15.33 -37.65 19.71
C ILE A 529 14.37 -36.79 18.89
N PHE A 530 14.71 -35.54 18.60
CA PHE A 530 13.87 -34.62 17.83
C PHE A 530 13.58 -35.14 16.41
N ASN A 531 14.53 -35.86 15.82
CA ASN A 531 14.41 -36.48 14.50
C ASN A 531 13.68 -37.83 14.50
N GLN A 532 13.14 -38.29 15.64
CA GLN A 532 12.31 -39.50 15.68
C GLN A 532 10.88 -39.18 15.22
N GLU A 533 10.23 -40.12 14.53
CA GLU A 533 8.82 -39.98 14.17
C GLU A 533 7.90 -40.16 15.40
N SER A 534 6.87 -39.33 15.49
CA SER A 534 5.81 -39.51 16.49
C SER A 534 5.03 -40.81 16.20
N SER A 535 4.80 -41.60 17.25
CA SER A 535 4.19 -42.93 17.18
C SER A 535 3.36 -43.23 18.44
N PRO A 536 2.56 -44.32 18.47
CA PRO A 536 1.87 -44.76 19.68
C PRO A 536 2.78 -45.05 20.89
N THR A 537 4.09 -45.22 20.68
CA THR A 537 5.05 -45.43 21.77
C THR A 537 5.58 -44.11 22.32
N LEU A 538 5.91 -43.17 21.43
CA LEU A 538 6.51 -41.89 21.78
C LEU A 538 6.02 -40.81 20.83
N ILE A 539 5.50 -39.72 21.41
CA ILE A 539 5.21 -38.48 20.71
C ILE A 539 6.40 -37.54 20.85
N ILE A 540 6.80 -36.92 19.75
CA ILE A 540 7.70 -35.76 19.78
C ILE A 540 6.83 -34.51 19.83
N GLY A 541 6.98 -33.75 20.92
CA GLY A 541 6.25 -32.51 21.15
C GLY A 541 6.96 -31.30 20.55
N LEU A 542 6.20 -30.41 19.93
CA LEU A 542 6.67 -29.18 19.30
C LEU A 542 5.84 -27.98 19.77
N GLN A 543 6.41 -26.78 19.72
CA GLN A 543 5.77 -25.56 20.22
C GLN A 543 4.65 -25.10 19.29
N GLU A 544 3.45 -24.85 19.82
CA GLU A 544 2.32 -24.39 18.99
C GLU A 544 2.53 -22.98 18.43
N GLY A 545 3.41 -22.16 19.04
CA GLY A 545 3.71 -20.81 18.56
C GLY A 545 4.34 -20.75 17.17
N LEU A 546 4.86 -21.86 16.65
CA LEU A 546 5.32 -21.94 15.27
C LEU A 546 4.18 -21.76 14.25
N LYS A 547 2.95 -22.23 14.58
CA LYS A 547 1.74 -22.07 13.74
C LYS A 547 0.72 -21.12 14.38
N ASN A 548 0.24 -21.44 15.58
CA ASN A 548 -0.94 -20.83 16.22
C ASN A 548 -0.67 -19.62 17.14
N ARG A 549 0.42 -18.86 16.93
CA ARG A 549 0.86 -17.78 17.85
C ARG A 549 -0.15 -16.66 18.10
N PHE A 550 -1.13 -16.46 17.21
CA PHE A 550 -2.16 -15.43 17.38
C PHE A 550 -3.20 -15.77 18.45
N SER A 551 -3.17 -16.99 18.99
CA SER A 551 -3.97 -17.38 20.16
C SER A 551 -3.39 -16.87 21.48
N PHE A 552 -2.22 -16.21 21.45
CA PHE A 552 -1.49 -15.78 22.64
C PHE A 552 -1.68 -14.30 22.97
N VAL A 553 -1.40 -13.96 24.23
CA VAL A 553 -1.34 -12.57 24.71
C VAL A 553 -0.24 -11.78 23.97
N PRO A 554 -0.32 -10.44 23.90
CA PRO A 554 0.59 -9.63 23.10
C PRO A 554 2.09 -9.88 23.34
N ASP A 555 2.50 -10.04 24.60
CA ASP A 555 3.90 -10.28 24.96
C ASP A 555 4.40 -11.64 24.44
N ALA A 556 3.58 -12.68 24.56
CA ALA A 556 3.89 -14.00 24.04
C ALA A 556 3.88 -14.02 22.51
N LEU A 557 2.94 -13.35 21.85
CA LEU A 557 2.94 -13.17 20.40
C LEU A 557 4.22 -12.47 19.92
N ALA A 558 4.63 -11.40 20.59
CA ALA A 558 5.86 -10.67 20.28
C ALA A 558 7.11 -11.57 20.43
N PHE A 559 7.18 -12.35 21.52
CA PHE A 559 8.23 -13.34 21.72
C PHE A 559 8.29 -14.35 20.57
N TRP A 560 7.16 -14.98 20.19
CA TRP A 560 7.14 -15.98 19.12
C TRP A 560 7.51 -15.43 17.75
N ARG A 561 7.13 -14.17 17.45
CA ARG A 561 7.56 -13.50 16.23
C ARG A 561 9.09 -13.37 16.20
N GLN A 562 9.68 -12.84 17.26
CA GLN A 562 11.14 -12.69 17.35
C GLN A 562 11.85 -14.06 17.33
N TYR A 563 11.29 -15.05 18.03
CA TYR A 563 11.85 -16.39 18.09
C TYR A 563 11.92 -17.04 16.70
N LEU A 564 10.87 -16.90 15.88
CA LEU A 564 10.89 -17.42 14.50
C LEU A 564 11.93 -16.72 13.63
N GLU A 565 12.15 -15.42 13.80
CA GLU A 565 13.23 -14.68 13.13
C GLU A 565 14.62 -15.24 13.49
N ASP A 566 14.78 -15.78 14.70
CA ASP A 566 16.05 -16.28 15.20
C ASP A 566 16.28 -17.77 14.89
N TYR A 567 15.21 -18.57 14.75
CA TYR A 567 15.28 -20.04 14.71
C TYR A 567 14.61 -20.68 13.49
N GLU A 568 14.13 -19.92 12.49
CA GLU A 568 13.48 -20.48 11.28
C GLU A 568 14.33 -21.57 10.61
N GLU A 569 15.60 -21.26 10.29
CA GLU A 569 16.51 -22.21 9.60
C GLU A 569 16.66 -23.51 10.39
N PHE A 570 16.75 -23.42 11.72
CA PHE A 570 16.82 -24.58 12.58
C PHE A 570 15.58 -25.46 12.44
N TYR A 571 14.38 -24.89 12.47
CA TYR A 571 13.16 -25.70 12.32
C TYR A 571 13.00 -26.26 10.91
N LEU A 572 13.41 -25.52 9.87
CA LEU A 572 13.42 -26.03 8.50
C LEU A 572 14.38 -27.21 8.33
N ASP A 573 15.52 -27.20 9.01
CA ASP A 573 16.53 -28.26 8.95
C ASP A 573 16.15 -29.52 9.75
N TYR A 574 15.47 -29.34 10.88
CA TYR A 574 15.25 -30.44 11.84
C TYR A 574 13.80 -30.94 11.89
N CYS A 575 12.78 -30.13 11.55
CA CYS A 575 11.40 -30.61 11.52
C CYS A 575 11.11 -31.38 10.23
N LYS A 576 11.30 -32.70 10.25
CA LYS A 576 11.04 -33.59 9.11
C LYS A 576 9.82 -34.49 9.25
N ASN A 577 9.20 -34.54 10.44
CA ASN A 577 8.00 -35.35 10.63
C ASN A 577 6.77 -34.65 10.06
N THR A 578 5.77 -35.44 9.64
CA THR A 578 4.49 -34.92 9.15
C THR A 578 3.61 -34.36 10.26
N TRP A 579 3.81 -34.81 11.51
CA TRP A 579 3.07 -34.32 12.67
C TRP A 579 3.86 -34.39 13.98
N TYR A 580 3.51 -33.49 14.90
CA TYR A 580 4.05 -33.37 16.25
C TYR A 580 2.92 -33.22 17.26
N GLY A 581 3.15 -33.64 18.50
CA GLY A 581 2.27 -33.29 19.63
C GLY A 581 2.52 -31.86 20.12
N SER A 582 1.65 -31.34 20.95
CA SER A 582 1.83 -30.03 21.59
C SER A 582 2.84 -30.10 22.74
N THR A 583 3.84 -29.23 22.70
CA THR A 583 4.70 -28.92 23.87
C THR A 583 3.91 -28.23 24.98
N PHE A 584 2.78 -27.58 24.65
CA PHE A 584 1.97 -26.80 25.58
C PHE A 584 0.94 -27.62 26.35
N ILE A 585 0.99 -28.95 26.29
CA ILE A 585 0.31 -29.77 27.32
C ILE A 585 0.79 -29.42 28.75
N SER A 586 2.00 -28.85 28.90
CA SER A 586 2.49 -28.31 30.16
C SER A 586 2.32 -26.79 30.32
N ARG A 587 1.69 -26.12 29.35
CA ARG A 587 1.56 -24.66 29.25
C ARG A 587 0.14 -24.20 28.85
N PRO A 588 -0.95 -24.74 29.43
CA PRO A 588 -2.30 -24.56 28.89
C PRO A 588 -3.00 -23.24 29.29
N TYR A 589 -2.33 -22.29 29.97
CA TYR A 589 -3.02 -21.15 30.59
C TYR A 589 -2.42 -19.77 30.31
N ILE A 590 -1.25 -19.45 30.86
CA ILE A 590 -0.89 -18.04 31.11
C ILE A 590 -0.69 -17.24 29.82
N ASP A 591 -0.05 -17.86 28.83
CA ASP A 591 0.31 -17.23 27.56
C ASP A 591 -0.89 -17.16 26.59
N PHE A 592 -2.01 -17.87 26.86
CA PHE A 592 -3.21 -17.84 26.01
C PHE A 592 -4.06 -16.59 26.23
N LEU A 593 -4.55 -16.01 25.12
CA LEU A 593 -5.48 -14.88 25.14
C LEU A 593 -6.86 -15.32 25.65
N ASP A 594 -7.41 -16.39 25.07
CA ASP A 594 -8.62 -17.05 25.56
C ASP A 594 -8.28 -18.16 26.55
N LYS A 595 -8.52 -17.89 27.84
CA LYS A 595 -8.25 -18.80 28.96
C LYS A 595 -9.42 -19.75 29.26
N SER A 596 -10.52 -19.70 28.52
CA SER A 596 -11.74 -20.46 28.82
C SER A 596 -11.56 -21.98 28.77
N LYS A 597 -10.66 -22.49 27.92
CA LYS A 597 -10.36 -23.92 27.77
C LYS A 597 -9.41 -24.47 28.82
N ALA A 598 -8.66 -23.62 29.52
CA ALA A 598 -7.59 -24.06 30.41
C ALA A 598 -8.09 -25.03 31.47
N LYS A 599 -9.21 -24.72 32.13
CA LYS A 599 -9.79 -25.59 33.16
C LYS A 599 -10.11 -26.98 32.60
N SER A 600 -10.80 -27.08 31.47
CA SER A 600 -11.10 -28.37 30.85
C SER A 600 -9.85 -29.13 30.38
N GLN A 601 -8.81 -28.42 29.95
CA GLN A 601 -7.54 -29.02 29.55
C GLN A 601 -6.78 -29.58 30.76
N PHE A 602 -6.76 -28.87 31.88
CA PHE A 602 -6.22 -29.42 33.14
C PHE A 602 -7.04 -30.62 33.63
N GLU A 603 -8.37 -30.60 33.55
CA GLU A 603 -9.18 -31.78 33.89
C GLU A 603 -8.87 -32.97 32.97
N LYS A 604 -8.65 -32.73 31.66
CA LYS A 604 -8.22 -33.78 30.72
C LYS A 604 -6.81 -34.28 31.05
N LEU A 605 -5.89 -33.39 31.40
CA LEU A 605 -4.54 -33.73 31.85
C LEU A 605 -4.58 -34.62 33.10
N LYS A 606 -5.43 -34.30 34.08
CA LYS A 606 -5.62 -35.09 35.31
C LYS A 606 -6.04 -36.54 35.03
N LYS A 607 -6.80 -36.79 33.95
CA LYS A 607 -7.17 -38.16 33.53
C LYS A 607 -5.97 -39.04 33.19
N LEU A 608 -4.82 -38.46 32.85
CA LEU A 608 -3.61 -39.24 32.53
C LEU A 608 -3.11 -40.06 33.74
N TRP A 609 -3.34 -39.56 34.96
CA TRP A 609 -2.92 -40.16 36.23
C TRP A 609 -4.07 -40.56 37.16
N GLU A 610 -5.32 -40.24 36.81
CA GLU A 610 -6.49 -40.60 37.60
C GLU A 610 -6.55 -42.12 37.88
N GLY A 611 -6.59 -42.50 39.16
CA GLY A 611 -6.61 -43.89 39.61
C GLY A 611 -5.31 -44.67 39.39
N ARG A 612 -4.21 -44.02 38.95
CA ARG A 612 -2.93 -44.68 38.66
C ARG A 612 -1.91 -44.47 39.77
N ASP A 613 -1.03 -45.44 39.94
CA ASP A 613 0.18 -45.27 40.73
C ASP A 613 1.21 -44.48 39.88
N ILE A 614 1.69 -43.35 40.39
CA ILE A 614 2.61 -42.45 39.65
C ILE A 614 3.98 -42.36 40.32
N LEU A 615 5.02 -42.13 39.51
CA LEU A 615 6.38 -41.80 39.91
C LEU A 615 6.73 -40.44 39.29
N ILE A 616 6.84 -39.42 40.13
CA ILE A 616 7.27 -38.09 39.73
C ILE A 616 8.80 -38.01 39.80
N VAL A 617 9.43 -37.50 38.74
CA VAL A 617 10.88 -37.23 38.69
C VAL A 617 11.06 -35.76 38.37
N GLU A 618 11.52 -35.00 39.36
CA GLU A 618 11.51 -33.54 39.31
C GLU A 618 12.72 -32.94 40.03
N GLY A 619 12.98 -31.66 39.80
CA GLY A 619 14.01 -30.91 40.52
C GLY A 619 13.63 -30.67 41.98
N TYR A 620 14.62 -30.42 42.82
CA TYR A 620 14.47 -30.13 44.25
C TYR A 620 13.45 -29.01 44.53
N THR A 621 13.53 -27.92 43.78
CA THR A 621 12.64 -26.76 43.89
C THR A 621 11.31 -26.94 43.17
N SER A 622 11.13 -27.95 42.31
CA SER A 622 9.92 -28.11 41.48
C SER A 622 8.66 -28.30 42.31
N ARG A 623 8.68 -29.25 43.26
CA ARG A 623 7.58 -29.52 44.22
C ARG A 623 6.19 -29.55 43.58
N SER A 624 6.08 -30.25 42.45
CA SER A 624 4.87 -30.26 41.65
C SER A 624 3.70 -30.90 42.41
N GLY A 625 2.56 -30.22 42.46
CA GLY A 625 1.37 -30.60 43.19
C GLY A 625 1.42 -30.35 44.70
N VAL A 626 2.52 -29.81 45.24
CA VAL A 626 2.60 -29.50 46.68
C VAL A 626 1.79 -28.23 46.95
N GLY A 627 0.79 -28.31 47.82
CA GLY A 627 -0.08 -27.18 48.15
C GLY A 627 -1.24 -26.92 47.18
N ASN A 628 -1.45 -27.79 46.18
CA ASN A 628 -2.59 -27.74 45.27
C ASN A 628 -3.12 -29.16 44.95
N ASP A 629 -4.22 -29.27 44.22
CA ASP A 629 -4.95 -30.53 43.94
C ASP A 629 -4.62 -31.15 42.55
N LEU A 630 -3.48 -30.81 41.94
CA LEU A 630 -3.13 -31.27 40.59
C LEU A 630 -3.08 -32.81 40.49
N PHE A 631 -2.58 -33.47 41.54
CA PHE A 631 -2.38 -34.93 41.58
C PHE A 631 -3.30 -35.69 42.53
N ASP A 632 -4.33 -35.05 43.11
CA ASP A 632 -5.24 -35.67 44.09
C ASP A 632 -5.98 -36.90 43.55
N GLY A 633 -6.20 -36.96 42.23
CA GLY A 633 -6.81 -38.11 41.57
C GLY A 633 -5.89 -39.33 41.42
N ALA A 634 -4.59 -39.21 41.69
CA ALA A 634 -3.65 -40.33 41.62
C ALA A 634 -3.89 -41.33 42.76
N LYS A 635 -3.69 -42.62 42.48
CA LYS A 635 -3.85 -43.69 43.49
C LYS A 635 -2.73 -43.70 44.53
N SER A 636 -1.49 -43.46 44.09
CA SER A 636 -0.35 -43.24 45.00
C SER A 636 0.76 -42.48 44.28
N ILE A 637 1.54 -41.71 45.04
CA ILE A 637 2.63 -40.87 44.52
C ILE A 637 3.94 -41.33 45.15
N LYS A 638 4.96 -41.55 44.31
CA LYS A 638 6.37 -41.63 44.70
C LYS A 638 7.14 -40.52 43.97
N ARG A 639 8.24 -40.04 44.56
CA ARG A 639 9.09 -38.99 44.00
C ARG A 639 10.56 -39.39 43.98
N ILE A 640 11.23 -39.12 42.87
CA ILE A 640 12.70 -39.07 42.78
C ILE A 640 13.08 -37.60 42.63
N ILE A 641 13.78 -37.08 43.64
CA ILE A 641 14.21 -35.69 43.67
C ILE A 641 15.57 -35.59 43.02
N CYS A 642 15.70 -34.69 42.05
CA CYS A 642 16.90 -34.47 41.23
C CYS A 642 17.45 -33.06 41.47
N PRO A 643 18.68 -32.76 41.01
CA PRO A 643 19.19 -31.39 41.04
C PRO A 643 18.25 -30.43 40.28
N SER A 644 17.99 -29.25 40.85
CA SER A 644 17.17 -28.22 40.17
C SER A 644 17.84 -27.66 38.92
N ARG A 645 19.17 -27.80 38.83
CA ARG A 645 19.96 -27.42 37.65
C ARG A 645 20.96 -28.48 37.28
N HIS A 646 21.32 -28.51 36.00
CA HIS A 646 22.35 -29.39 35.45
C HIS A 646 22.06 -30.88 35.70
N ALA A 647 20.78 -31.26 35.79
CA ALA A 647 20.36 -32.63 36.08
C ALA A 647 20.89 -33.66 35.07
N TYR A 648 21.24 -33.24 33.85
CA TYR A 648 21.84 -34.12 32.85
C TYR A 648 23.17 -34.71 33.32
N ASP A 649 23.93 -34.00 34.17
CA ASP A 649 25.18 -34.50 34.77
C ASP A 649 24.95 -35.81 35.56
N LYS A 650 23.73 -35.99 36.10
CA LYS A 650 23.30 -37.18 36.85
C LYS A 650 22.31 -38.07 36.08
N LYS A 651 22.15 -37.87 34.77
CA LYS A 651 21.18 -38.62 33.94
C LYS A 651 21.17 -40.13 34.19
N ASN A 652 22.36 -40.75 34.27
CA ASN A 652 22.47 -42.20 34.43
C ASN A 652 21.99 -42.68 35.81
N GLU A 653 22.34 -41.96 36.88
CA GLU A 653 21.87 -42.23 38.25
C GLU A 653 20.35 -42.05 38.34
N ILE A 654 19.82 -41.01 37.70
CA ILE A 654 18.39 -40.74 37.62
C ILE A 654 17.67 -41.88 36.89
N MET A 655 18.18 -42.32 35.74
CA MET A 655 17.63 -43.45 34.99
C MET A 655 17.63 -44.75 35.82
N GLU A 656 18.72 -45.03 36.53
CA GLU A 656 18.82 -46.20 37.42
C GLU A 656 17.80 -46.13 38.56
N ALA A 657 17.66 -44.96 39.21
CA ALA A 657 16.65 -44.74 40.24
C ALA A 657 15.22 -44.93 39.70
N ILE A 658 14.92 -44.44 38.49
CA ILE A 658 13.62 -44.66 37.86
C ILE A 658 13.36 -46.16 37.65
N ILE A 659 14.33 -46.89 37.09
CA ILE A 659 14.19 -48.34 36.86
C ILE A 659 13.94 -49.09 38.17
N ASN A 660 14.62 -48.70 39.25
CA ASN A 660 14.52 -49.37 40.56
C ASN A 660 13.22 -49.05 41.32
N HIS A 661 12.56 -47.92 41.04
CA HIS A 661 11.41 -47.44 41.81
C HIS A 661 10.12 -47.24 41.02
N ALA A 662 10.16 -47.40 39.69
CA ALA A 662 8.98 -47.27 38.85
C ALA A 662 7.93 -48.32 39.18
N ASP A 663 8.29 -49.59 39.40
CA ASP A 663 7.34 -50.65 39.81
C ASP A 663 6.05 -50.69 38.96
N GLY A 664 6.14 -50.41 37.64
CA GLY A 664 4.98 -50.34 36.74
C GLY A 664 4.15 -49.05 36.81
N ARG A 665 4.60 -48.04 37.57
CA ARG A 665 3.99 -46.70 37.68
C ARG A 665 4.11 -45.93 36.38
N LEU A 666 3.17 -45.01 36.17
CA LEU A 666 3.32 -43.94 35.20
C LEU A 666 4.46 -43.01 35.66
N VAL A 667 5.44 -42.75 34.78
CA VAL A 667 6.52 -41.82 35.08
C VAL A 667 6.14 -40.42 34.58
N LEU A 668 6.16 -39.43 35.47
CA LEU A 668 5.95 -38.02 35.15
C LEU A 668 7.28 -37.27 35.31
N LEU A 669 7.68 -36.50 34.30
CA LEU A 669 9.00 -35.86 34.25
C LEU A 669 8.89 -34.34 34.23
N MET A 670 9.57 -33.67 35.15
CA MET A 670 9.65 -32.20 35.28
C MET A 670 11.10 -31.78 35.51
N LEU A 671 11.95 -32.00 34.49
CA LEU A 671 13.40 -31.95 34.64
C LEU A 671 14.13 -31.32 33.43
N GLY A 672 13.54 -30.28 32.84
CA GLY A 672 14.13 -29.54 31.72
C GLY A 672 14.55 -30.45 30.55
N PRO A 673 15.70 -30.18 29.89
CA PRO A 673 16.23 -30.97 28.79
C PRO A 673 16.47 -32.46 29.14
N THR A 674 16.85 -32.73 30.39
CA THR A 674 17.09 -34.10 30.87
C THR A 674 15.82 -34.95 30.76
N ALA A 675 14.65 -34.36 31.01
CA ALA A 675 13.37 -35.06 30.90
C ALA A 675 13.13 -35.63 29.49
N LYS A 676 13.62 -35.00 28.43
CA LYS A 676 13.35 -35.40 27.03
C LYS A 676 14.12 -36.66 26.71
N VAL A 677 15.38 -36.69 27.16
CA VAL A 677 16.25 -37.86 27.08
C VAL A 677 15.67 -39.01 27.89
N LEU A 678 15.22 -38.77 29.12
CA LEU A 678 14.61 -39.78 29.96
C LEU A 678 13.30 -40.31 29.34
N ALA A 679 12.43 -39.44 28.84
CA ALA A 679 11.17 -39.82 28.19
C ALA A 679 11.41 -40.76 27.01
N TYR A 680 12.34 -40.41 26.11
CA TYR A 680 12.73 -41.26 24.99
C TYR A 680 13.26 -42.62 25.47
N GLN A 681 14.23 -42.61 26.40
CA GLN A 681 14.91 -43.84 26.85
C GLN A 681 14.00 -44.77 27.65
N LEU A 682 13.01 -44.24 28.36
CA LEU A 682 11.99 -45.02 29.06
C LEU A 682 10.97 -45.59 28.08
N ALA A 683 10.53 -44.80 27.09
CA ALA A 683 9.60 -45.26 26.06
C ALA A 683 10.15 -46.47 25.29
N ILE A 684 11.42 -46.44 24.87
CA ILE A 684 12.06 -47.58 24.18
C ILE A 684 12.25 -48.80 25.09
N LYS A 685 12.19 -48.64 26.42
CA LYS A 685 12.21 -49.73 27.40
C LYS A 685 10.80 -50.26 27.72
N GLY A 686 9.76 -49.76 27.03
CA GLY A 686 8.37 -50.15 27.23
C GLY A 686 7.72 -49.52 28.47
N MET A 687 8.30 -48.45 29.01
CA MET A 687 7.75 -47.70 30.15
C MET A 687 7.08 -46.43 29.64
N GLN A 688 5.88 -46.12 30.14
CA GLN A 688 5.22 -44.85 29.80
C GLN A 688 5.82 -43.71 30.63
N ALA A 689 6.39 -42.72 29.94
CA ALA A 689 6.95 -41.52 30.55
C ALA A 689 6.39 -40.26 29.88
N ILE A 690 5.81 -39.37 30.68
CA ILE A 690 5.19 -38.14 30.20
C ILE A 690 5.99 -36.95 30.73
N ASP A 691 6.68 -36.25 29.82
CA ASP A 691 7.27 -34.96 30.12
C ASP A 691 6.16 -33.92 30.31
N ILE A 692 6.01 -33.41 31.53
CA ILE A 692 5.01 -32.40 31.90
C ILE A 692 5.64 -31.12 32.47
N GLY A 693 6.97 -30.99 32.52
CA GLY A 693 7.70 -29.74 32.76
C GLY A 693 7.05 -28.77 33.77
N HIS A 694 6.78 -27.54 33.33
CA HIS A 694 6.27 -26.44 34.16
C HIS A 694 4.75 -26.47 34.43
N VAL A 695 4.10 -27.63 34.34
CA VAL A 695 2.64 -27.71 34.48
C VAL A 695 2.13 -27.24 35.84
N ASP A 696 2.93 -27.36 36.90
CA ASP A 696 2.55 -26.91 38.25
C ASP A 696 2.39 -25.38 38.32
N SER A 697 3.35 -24.61 37.80
CA SER A 697 3.26 -23.14 37.79
C SER A 697 2.03 -22.66 36.99
N GLU A 698 1.76 -23.30 35.86
CA GLU A 698 0.58 -23.01 35.04
C GLU A 698 -0.73 -23.35 35.76
N TYR A 699 -0.74 -24.43 36.54
CA TYR A 699 -1.90 -24.84 37.34
C TYR A 699 -2.16 -23.85 38.48
N GLU A 700 -1.12 -23.43 39.19
CA GLU A 700 -1.21 -22.40 40.24
C GLU A 700 -1.75 -21.08 39.67
N TRP A 701 -1.17 -20.62 38.56
CA TRP A 701 -1.65 -19.40 37.88
C TRP A 701 -3.11 -19.52 37.45
N MET A 702 -3.55 -20.68 36.95
CA MET A 702 -4.95 -20.90 36.62
C MET A 702 -5.85 -20.84 37.87
N GLN A 703 -5.47 -21.51 38.96
CA GLN A 703 -6.24 -21.52 40.22
C GLN A 703 -6.38 -20.10 40.81
N MET A 704 -5.34 -19.28 40.66
CA MET A 704 -5.35 -17.87 41.08
C MET A 704 -6.14 -16.95 40.15
N GLY A 705 -6.47 -17.39 38.93
CA GLY A 705 -7.02 -16.52 37.90
C GLY A 705 -6.01 -15.46 37.44
N ALA A 706 -4.72 -15.81 37.40
CA ALA A 706 -3.64 -14.88 37.12
C ALA A 706 -3.65 -14.38 35.66
N GLU A 707 -3.50 -13.07 35.48
CA GLU A 707 -3.37 -12.45 34.16
C GLU A 707 -1.90 -12.35 33.69
N ASN A 708 -0.96 -12.42 34.63
CA ASN A 708 0.49 -12.32 34.40
C ASN A 708 1.25 -13.40 35.18
N LYS A 709 2.50 -13.67 34.80
CA LYS A 709 3.37 -14.65 35.49
C LYS A 709 3.74 -14.16 36.89
N VAL A 710 3.05 -14.68 37.92
CA VAL A 710 3.27 -14.32 39.33
C VAL A 710 4.30 -15.25 39.95
N LEU A 711 5.30 -14.69 40.63
CA LEU A 711 6.29 -15.45 41.39
C LEU A 711 5.62 -16.20 42.55
N LEU A 712 5.87 -17.51 42.64
CA LEU A 712 5.49 -18.35 43.77
C LEU A 712 6.67 -18.40 44.75
N HIS A 713 6.42 -18.10 46.02
CA HIS A 713 7.48 -18.02 47.03
C HIS A 713 7.79 -19.36 47.70
N ASN A 714 6.97 -20.39 47.51
CA ASN A 714 7.09 -21.68 48.21
C ASN A 714 7.65 -22.82 47.35
N LYS A 715 7.92 -22.56 46.07
CA LYS A 715 8.40 -23.53 45.06
C LYS A 715 8.94 -22.80 43.82
N HIS A 716 9.52 -23.56 42.90
CA HIS A 716 9.94 -23.05 41.60
C HIS A 716 8.77 -22.42 40.83
N THR A 717 9.06 -21.32 40.12
CA THR A 717 8.11 -20.67 39.22
C THR A 717 8.67 -20.63 37.82
N ALA A 718 7.90 -21.11 36.85
CA ALA A 718 8.24 -21.02 35.44
C ALA A 718 8.62 -19.59 35.05
N GLU A 719 9.68 -19.44 34.25
CA GLU A 719 10.31 -18.19 33.81
C GLU A 719 11.10 -17.43 34.89
N PHE A 720 10.92 -17.73 36.18
CA PHE A 720 11.77 -17.26 37.29
C PHE A 720 12.84 -18.31 37.64
N ASN A 721 13.56 -18.73 36.60
CA ASN A 721 14.45 -19.91 36.60
C ASN A 721 15.70 -19.82 37.50
N LEU A 722 15.91 -18.67 38.15
CA LEU A 722 17.06 -18.45 39.05
C LEU A 722 16.79 -18.86 40.50
N ASP A 723 15.55 -19.21 40.87
CA ASP A 723 15.20 -19.76 42.19
C ASP A 723 15.77 -18.96 43.39
N THR A 724 15.87 -17.63 43.25
CA THR A 724 16.54 -16.76 44.24
C THR A 724 15.67 -16.33 45.42
N GLU A 725 14.35 -16.49 45.32
CA GLU A 725 13.37 -15.94 46.28
C GLU A 725 12.36 -17.01 46.76
N ILE A 726 12.85 -18.24 46.96
CA ILE A 726 12.04 -19.39 47.37
C ILE A 726 12.29 -19.73 48.85
N GLU A 727 11.22 -19.78 49.64
CA GLU A 727 11.16 -20.28 51.00
C GLU A 727 10.40 -21.61 51.03
N LEU A 728 11.15 -22.71 51.08
CA LEU A 728 10.58 -24.06 51.08
C LEU A 728 10.00 -24.41 52.44
N ALA A 729 8.73 -24.84 52.48
CA ALA A 729 8.08 -25.31 53.70
C ALA A 729 8.31 -26.82 53.91
N ASP A 730 8.36 -27.28 55.17
CA ASP A 730 8.36 -28.72 55.47
C ASP A 730 6.93 -29.27 55.33
N ASP A 731 6.70 -30.04 54.26
CA ASP A 731 5.43 -30.72 53.99
C ASP A 731 5.63 -32.23 54.21
N GLU A 732 5.06 -32.76 55.31
CA GLU A 732 5.21 -34.18 55.68
C GLU A 732 4.64 -35.13 54.61
N ALA A 733 3.57 -34.73 53.92
CA ALA A 733 2.97 -35.54 52.87
C ALA A 733 3.92 -35.64 51.67
N TYR A 734 4.51 -34.52 51.24
CA TYR A 734 5.55 -34.49 50.21
C TYR A 734 6.78 -35.32 50.60
N LEU A 735 7.32 -35.13 51.80
CA LEU A 735 8.51 -35.86 52.27
C LEU A 735 8.26 -37.37 52.32
N SER A 736 7.05 -37.81 52.69
CA SER A 736 6.69 -39.23 52.70
C SER A 736 6.60 -39.87 51.31
N GLN A 737 6.48 -39.05 50.25
CA GLN A 737 6.45 -39.52 48.86
C GLN A 737 7.86 -39.67 48.28
N VAL A 738 8.89 -39.05 48.85
CA VAL A 738 10.27 -39.12 48.36
C VAL A 738 10.86 -40.50 48.63
N VAL A 739 11.23 -41.21 47.55
CA VAL A 739 11.86 -42.54 47.64
C VAL A 739 13.36 -42.50 47.40
N VAL A 740 13.84 -41.51 46.64
CA VAL A 740 15.27 -41.26 46.39
C VAL A 740 15.48 -39.76 46.24
N ASP A 741 16.55 -39.26 46.84
CA ASP A 741 17.01 -37.88 46.66
C ASP A 741 18.43 -37.86 46.08
N LEU A 742 18.55 -37.32 44.88
CA LEU A 742 19.78 -37.14 44.09
C LEU A 742 20.17 -35.66 43.95
N SER A 743 19.42 -34.73 44.55
CA SER A 743 19.68 -33.29 44.42
C SER A 743 21.00 -32.87 45.04
N ALA A 744 21.33 -33.45 46.20
CA ALA A 744 22.37 -32.97 47.11
C ALA A 744 22.12 -31.55 47.67
N GLU A 745 20.84 -31.13 47.72
CA GLU A 745 20.35 -29.82 48.19
C GLU A 745 19.55 -29.92 49.51
#